data_AF-A0AAE3M7X1-F1
#
_entry.id   AF-A0AAE3M7X1-F1
#
_cell.length_a   1.000
_cell.length_b   1.000
_cell.length_c   1.000
_cell.angle_alpha   90.00
_cell.angle_beta   90.00
_cell.angle_gamma   90.00
#
_symmetry.space_group_name_H-M   'P 1'
#
loop_
_entity.id
_entity.type
_entity.pdbx_description
1 polymer ?
#
loop_
_entity_poly.entity_id
_entity_poly.type
_entity_poly.pdbx_seq_one_letter_code
_entity_poly.pdbx_strand_id
1 'polypeptide(L)'
;MLKLLQKECISDANFNIKISDNNIKVNAIVPSDSNKIKKEILGYENLPLFSPEILITQSQKLYNSLLQWEYRSVCLKKELVNVTNLEISILKAKCTNLIFIYNDKTSDINHLENFFLRFSFIYRVNISTISILSDKTTNRNTSSKRDNKSYQYKKAFERLIDNTITQESVNININDIVMKADEKMNVNLSNLYSALNQAGIYKYKIDGLDKFILIKNNSIIKELDKYQIKDIVLNEMKNKGLTLELEKIYQGSNFYFNQNTLSNLEHKRSLPEYIGEPGLEHFFFNGIVWKINKTSISQIKYEEFDSFIWESNVIDWYPNLEDDFFSISKNHLHQLTISLKEGYCDFLDFIINTSNVYWKIPNNNLSTDQLIEIEQHIINKITCIGYLLHTYREQSVTRAIIATDFIERGSKEEHGGTGKSLFGKALIEMLSTYYRGARNKNLFSDKHLLGGIDQTTKLVFFDDANKNFDWEQLYTLITGQIDINRKFQDPQVLDRERSIKFYITTNYAVHSHGNSHDRRFFYVVFSDYYGPDKKPSDDFETDFFSKTWSWEQKNRFYNFMAQCVKAYLKWGLVEAPKENLEKNKLRASINELFLDWAEDNYREFLNKETDKLMLFEQFKASLSEIDAKKFSSTSFKKNMKNFCKLKGFIFNPSKEGKDIKRNSTEYFEIYNINNS
;
A
#
# COMPACT_ATOMS: atom_id res chain seq x y z
N MET A 1 -31.48 10.04 -27.17
CA MET A 1 -30.45 9.01 -26.89
C MET A 1 -30.21 8.07 -28.08
N LEU A 2 -31.19 7.27 -28.55
CA LEU A 2 -31.00 6.37 -29.72
C LEU A 2 -30.60 7.08 -31.02
N LYS A 3 -31.15 8.26 -31.31
CA LYS A 3 -30.74 9.10 -32.45
C LYS A 3 -29.37 9.77 -32.28
N LEU A 4 -28.84 9.85 -31.07
CA LEU A 4 -27.49 10.35 -30.77
C LEU A 4 -26.45 9.24 -30.98
N LEU A 5 -26.75 8.01 -30.56
CA LEU A 5 -25.91 6.82 -30.80
C LEU A 5 -25.75 6.47 -32.28
N GLN A 6 -26.76 6.75 -33.11
CA GLN A 6 -26.66 6.55 -34.58
C GLN A 6 -25.82 7.61 -35.30
N LYS A 7 -25.48 8.74 -34.66
CA LYS A 7 -24.78 9.86 -35.30
C LYS A 7 -23.27 9.89 -35.04
N GLU A 8 -22.79 9.21 -34.00
CA GLU A 8 -21.37 9.20 -33.59
C GLU A 8 -20.62 7.90 -33.93
N CYS A 9 -21.30 6.83 -34.32
CA CYS A 9 -20.64 5.60 -34.77
C CYS A 9 -20.46 5.60 -36.29
N ILE A 10 -19.20 5.67 -36.72
CA ILE A 10 -18.77 5.46 -38.09
C ILE A 10 -19.18 4.05 -38.54
N SER A 11 -20.30 4.01 -39.29
CA SER A 11 -20.70 3.16 -40.42
C SER A 11 -20.55 1.63 -40.47
N ASP A 12 -19.99 0.88 -39.50
CA ASP A 12 -19.82 -0.58 -39.70
C ASP A 12 -20.25 -1.52 -38.55
N ALA A 13 -20.92 -1.03 -37.51
CA ALA A 13 -21.47 -1.90 -36.46
C ALA A 13 -23.00 -2.01 -36.53
N ASN A 14 -23.50 -3.10 -37.13
CA ASN A 14 -24.93 -3.44 -37.09
C ASN A 14 -25.29 -4.00 -35.69
N PHE A 15 -26.29 -3.42 -35.01
CA PHE A 15 -26.87 -3.96 -33.77
C PHE A 15 -28.31 -4.41 -34.03
N ASN A 16 -28.71 -5.59 -33.53
CA ASN A 16 -30.10 -6.06 -33.57
C ASN A 16 -30.74 -5.91 -32.18
N ILE A 17 -31.74 -5.03 -32.06
CA ILE A 17 -32.49 -4.81 -30.82
C ILE A 17 -33.79 -5.60 -30.92
N LYS A 18 -33.97 -6.60 -30.06
CA LYS A 18 -35.27 -7.27 -29.87
C LYS A 18 -35.89 -6.80 -28.56
N ILE A 19 -37.12 -6.31 -28.65
CA ILE A 19 -37.93 -5.88 -27.51
C ILE A 19 -38.94 -7.00 -27.23
N SER A 20 -38.93 -7.53 -26.01
CA SER A 20 -40.02 -8.33 -25.47
C SER A 20 -40.28 -7.91 -24.03
N ASP A 21 -41.55 -7.98 -23.63
CA ASP A 21 -42.11 -7.33 -22.44
C ASP A 21 -41.20 -7.38 -21.20
N ASN A 22 -40.79 -6.18 -20.80
CA ASN A 22 -39.96 -5.81 -19.65
C ASN A 22 -38.46 -6.10 -19.67
N ASN A 23 -37.83 -6.44 -20.80
CA ASN A 23 -36.36 -6.43 -20.90
C ASN A 23 -35.84 -5.95 -22.27
N ILE A 24 -34.99 -4.92 -22.27
CA ILE A 24 -34.19 -4.52 -23.44
C ILE A 24 -32.93 -5.39 -23.45
N LYS A 25 -32.88 -6.42 -24.30
CA LYS A 25 -31.63 -7.14 -24.60
C LYS A 25 -30.97 -6.50 -25.80
N VAL A 26 -29.88 -5.76 -25.56
CA VAL A 26 -28.96 -5.31 -26.60
C VAL A 26 -27.96 -6.43 -26.85
N ASN A 27 -28.18 -7.20 -27.90
CA ASN A 27 -27.17 -8.15 -28.35
C ASN A 27 -26.26 -7.41 -29.33
N ALA A 28 -24.99 -7.21 -28.92
CA ALA A 28 -23.94 -6.87 -29.88
C ALA A 28 -23.89 -7.99 -30.92
N ILE A 29 -24.11 -7.65 -32.20
CA ILE A 29 -23.74 -8.57 -33.27
C ILE A 29 -22.21 -8.59 -33.24
N VAL A 30 -21.63 -9.56 -32.55
CA VAL A 30 -20.26 -9.97 -32.83
C VAL A 30 -20.26 -10.29 -34.33
N PRO A 31 -19.46 -9.59 -35.15
CA PRO A 31 -19.48 -9.83 -36.59
C PRO A 31 -19.27 -11.32 -36.85
N SER A 32 -19.90 -11.84 -37.90
CA SER A 32 -19.65 -13.17 -38.46
C SER A 32 -18.16 -13.50 -38.67
N ASP A 33 -17.28 -12.51 -38.56
CA ASP A 33 -15.82 -12.61 -38.59
C ASP A 33 -15.15 -13.06 -37.28
N SER A 34 -15.81 -13.18 -36.13
CA SER A 34 -15.11 -13.69 -34.92
C SER A 34 -14.59 -15.11 -35.13
N ASN A 35 -15.30 -15.94 -35.89
CA ASN A 35 -14.85 -17.28 -36.28
C ASN A 35 -13.70 -17.26 -37.30
N LYS A 36 -13.56 -16.17 -38.06
CA LYS A 36 -12.44 -15.94 -38.99
C LYS A 36 -11.19 -15.48 -38.24
N ILE A 37 -11.34 -14.53 -37.32
CA ILE A 37 -10.27 -14.05 -36.43
C ILE A 37 -9.73 -15.18 -35.54
N LYS A 38 -10.62 -16.04 -35.01
CA LYS A 38 -10.26 -17.27 -34.26
C LYS A 38 -9.36 -18.22 -35.06
N LYS A 39 -9.49 -18.26 -36.39
CA LYS A 39 -8.64 -19.10 -37.26
C LYS A 39 -7.30 -18.44 -37.59
N GLU A 40 -7.24 -17.12 -37.58
CA GLU A 40 -6.05 -16.37 -38.03
C GLU A 40 -5.15 -15.88 -36.89
N ILE A 41 -5.67 -15.69 -35.67
CA ILE A 41 -4.92 -15.27 -34.48
C ILE A 41 -4.95 -16.39 -33.43
N LEU A 42 -3.83 -17.10 -33.32
CA LEU A 42 -3.68 -18.16 -32.33
C LEU A 42 -3.55 -17.55 -30.92
N GLY A 43 -4.29 -18.09 -29.95
CA GLY A 43 -4.30 -17.64 -28.56
C GLY A 43 -5.42 -16.65 -28.20
N TYR A 44 -6.17 -16.15 -29.20
CA TYR A 44 -7.21 -15.14 -29.01
C TYR A 44 -8.32 -15.54 -28.03
N GLU A 45 -8.75 -16.82 -28.04
CA GLU A 45 -9.83 -17.31 -27.17
C GLU A 45 -9.44 -17.33 -25.68
N ASN A 46 -8.14 -17.42 -25.40
CA ASN A 46 -7.62 -17.50 -24.04
C ASN A 46 -7.28 -16.11 -23.47
N LEU A 47 -7.50 -15.05 -24.24
CA LEU A 47 -7.26 -13.68 -23.79
C LEU A 47 -8.31 -13.26 -22.76
N PRO A 48 -7.89 -12.78 -21.58
CA PRO A 48 -8.77 -12.16 -20.59
C PRO A 48 -9.60 -11.02 -21.20
N LEU A 49 -10.75 -10.74 -20.59
CA LEU A 49 -11.43 -9.46 -20.78
C LEU A 49 -10.66 -8.42 -19.96
N PHE A 50 -10.10 -7.40 -20.61
CA PHE A 50 -9.32 -6.30 -20.00
C PHE A 50 -7.95 -6.69 -19.43
N SER A 51 -7.06 -7.20 -20.28
CA SER A 51 -5.66 -7.42 -19.91
C SER A 51 -4.86 -6.10 -19.82
N PRO A 52 -3.94 -5.93 -18.85
CA PRO A 52 -3.02 -4.78 -18.84
C PRO A 52 -2.22 -4.70 -20.15
N GLU A 53 -1.74 -5.85 -20.61
CA GLU A 53 -0.94 -5.99 -21.83
C GLU A 53 -1.40 -7.19 -22.63
N ILE A 54 -1.41 -7.07 -23.95
CA ILE A 54 -1.48 -8.20 -24.89
C ILE A 54 -0.21 -8.19 -25.75
N LEU A 55 0.52 -9.30 -25.70
CA LEU A 55 1.75 -9.50 -26.47
C LEU A 55 1.42 -10.16 -27.81
N ILE A 56 1.80 -9.54 -28.91
CA ILE A 56 1.65 -10.07 -30.26
C ILE A 56 3.03 -10.43 -30.81
N THR A 57 3.17 -11.61 -31.41
CA THR A 57 4.38 -11.98 -32.16
C THR A 57 4.08 -12.72 -33.46
N GLN A 58 5.05 -12.73 -34.39
CA GLN A 58 5.06 -13.57 -35.59
C GLN A 58 5.80 -14.91 -35.38
N SER A 59 6.63 -15.01 -34.33
CA SER A 59 7.50 -16.17 -34.13
C SER A 59 6.80 -17.24 -33.29
N GLN A 60 6.50 -18.40 -33.90
CA GLN A 60 5.95 -19.55 -33.18
C GLN A 60 6.86 -19.99 -32.01
N LYS A 61 8.18 -19.91 -32.21
CA LYS A 61 9.16 -20.26 -31.18
C LYS A 61 9.05 -19.31 -29.99
N LEU A 62 8.92 -18.01 -30.24
CA LEU A 62 8.78 -17.01 -29.19
C LEU A 62 7.45 -17.15 -28.47
N TYR A 63 6.35 -17.35 -29.20
CA TYR A 63 5.03 -17.59 -28.63
C TYR A 63 5.05 -18.76 -27.61
N ASN A 64 5.64 -19.90 -27.99
CA ASN A 64 5.74 -21.05 -27.09
C ASN A 64 6.62 -20.76 -25.86
N SER A 65 7.71 -19.99 -26.02
CA SER A 65 8.56 -19.59 -24.89
C SER A 65 7.84 -18.64 -23.93
N LEU A 66 7.02 -17.71 -24.44
CA LEU A 66 6.23 -16.80 -23.61
C LEU A 66 5.19 -17.56 -22.78
N LEU A 67 4.51 -18.54 -23.38
CA LEU A 67 3.60 -19.41 -22.64
C LEU A 67 4.31 -20.23 -21.56
N GLN A 68 5.52 -20.73 -21.83
CA GLN A 68 6.36 -21.41 -20.83
C GLN A 68 6.80 -20.49 -19.70
N TRP A 69 6.90 -19.19 -19.96
CA TRP A 69 7.17 -18.17 -18.94
C TRP A 69 5.91 -17.69 -18.21
N GLU A 70 4.78 -18.38 -18.40
CA GLU A 70 3.47 -18.13 -17.76
C GLU A 70 2.76 -16.84 -18.21
N TYR A 71 3.17 -16.24 -19.33
CA TYR A 71 2.41 -15.14 -19.92
C TYR A 71 1.11 -15.68 -20.52
N ARG A 72 -0.04 -15.25 -19.96
CA ARG A 72 -1.37 -15.70 -20.40
C ARG A 72 -1.99 -14.83 -21.50
N SER A 73 -1.57 -13.57 -21.62
CA SER A 73 -2.10 -12.61 -22.60
C SER A 73 -1.21 -12.52 -23.85
N VAL A 74 -1.02 -13.65 -24.56
CA VAL A 74 -0.13 -13.72 -25.73
C VAL A 74 -0.89 -14.22 -26.95
N CYS A 75 -0.64 -13.60 -28.10
CA CYS A 75 -1.21 -13.96 -29.39
C CYS A 75 -0.12 -14.13 -30.45
N LEU A 76 -0.34 -15.07 -31.37
CA LEU A 76 0.51 -15.29 -32.54
C LEU A 76 -0.26 -14.97 -33.82
N LYS A 77 0.26 -14.02 -34.60
CA LYS A 77 -0.19 -13.70 -35.96
C LYS A 77 1.00 -13.84 -36.90
N LYS A 78 0.99 -14.85 -37.77
CA LYS A 78 2.14 -15.19 -38.64
C LYS A 78 2.37 -14.18 -39.77
N GLU A 79 1.30 -13.68 -40.37
CA GLU A 79 1.36 -12.77 -41.52
C GLU A 79 0.83 -11.38 -41.16
N LEU A 80 1.71 -10.36 -41.17
CA LEU A 80 1.35 -8.97 -40.87
C LEU A 80 0.71 -8.24 -42.05
N VAL A 81 1.06 -8.63 -43.29
CA VAL A 81 0.55 -8.01 -44.53
C VAL A 81 -0.98 -8.09 -44.60
N ASN A 82 -1.54 -9.15 -44.02
CA ASN A 82 -2.97 -9.45 -44.05
C ASN A 82 -3.71 -9.00 -42.77
N VAL A 83 -3.08 -8.21 -41.89
CA VAL A 83 -3.74 -7.73 -40.67
C VAL A 83 -4.74 -6.62 -41.00
N THR A 84 -5.99 -6.85 -40.62
CA THR A 84 -7.10 -5.92 -40.80
C THR A 84 -7.19 -4.93 -39.63
N ASN A 85 -7.77 -3.75 -39.88
CA ASN A 85 -8.05 -2.77 -38.80
C ASN A 85 -8.99 -3.35 -37.74
N LEU A 86 -9.93 -4.20 -38.15
CA LEU A 86 -10.89 -4.85 -37.27
C LEU A 86 -10.20 -5.78 -36.26
N GLU A 87 -9.27 -6.62 -36.72
CA GLU A 87 -8.49 -7.52 -35.85
C GLU A 87 -7.74 -6.77 -34.75
N ILE A 88 -7.01 -5.71 -35.12
CA ILE A 88 -6.26 -4.91 -34.15
C ILE A 88 -7.19 -4.15 -33.21
N SER A 89 -8.30 -3.60 -33.71
CA SER A 89 -9.26 -2.87 -32.88
C SER A 89 -9.90 -3.76 -31.83
N ILE A 90 -10.19 -5.01 -32.17
CA ILE A 90 -10.74 -6.00 -31.23
C ILE A 90 -9.71 -6.39 -30.17
N LEU A 91 -8.44 -6.60 -30.55
CA LEU A 91 -7.37 -6.86 -29.58
C LEU A 91 -7.18 -5.66 -28.66
N LYS A 92 -7.15 -4.45 -29.21
CA LYS A 92 -7.02 -3.20 -28.44
C LYS A 92 -8.20 -2.99 -27.49
N ALA A 93 -9.41 -3.37 -27.87
CA ALA A 93 -10.58 -3.30 -26.98
C ALA A 93 -10.47 -4.22 -25.75
N LYS A 94 -9.63 -5.27 -25.83
CA LYS A 94 -9.39 -6.22 -24.73
C LYS A 94 -8.22 -5.84 -23.83
N CYS A 95 -7.44 -4.79 -24.15
CA CYS A 95 -6.26 -4.45 -23.35
C CYS A 95 -5.91 -2.97 -23.28
N THR A 96 -5.19 -2.59 -22.24
CA THR A 96 -4.63 -1.23 -22.10
C THR A 96 -3.48 -1.04 -23.09
N ASN A 97 -2.50 -1.94 -23.08
CA ASN A 97 -1.31 -1.87 -23.92
C ASN A 97 -1.27 -3.02 -24.92
N LEU A 98 -1.11 -2.69 -26.20
CA LEU A 98 -0.90 -3.69 -27.25
C LEU A 98 0.58 -3.63 -27.64
N ILE A 99 1.30 -4.74 -27.50
CA ILE A 99 2.75 -4.78 -27.64
C ILE A 99 3.12 -5.77 -28.72
N PHE A 100 3.83 -5.31 -29.75
CA PHE A 100 4.32 -6.15 -30.81
C PHE A 100 5.81 -6.50 -30.60
N ILE A 101 6.10 -7.80 -30.57
CA ILE A 101 7.43 -8.33 -30.32
C ILE A 101 8.02 -8.92 -31.60
N TYR A 102 9.16 -8.38 -32.02
CA TYR A 102 9.83 -8.74 -33.27
C TYR A 102 11.34 -8.88 -33.14
N ASN A 103 11.96 -9.46 -34.17
CA ASN A 103 13.41 -9.69 -34.25
C ASN A 103 13.90 -9.28 -35.64
N ASP A 104 14.97 -8.47 -35.73
CA ASP A 104 15.53 -7.93 -36.98
C ASP A 104 15.86 -8.96 -38.07
N LYS A 105 15.92 -10.25 -37.74
CA LYS A 105 16.09 -11.34 -38.73
C LYS A 105 14.83 -11.66 -39.54
N THR A 106 13.68 -11.03 -39.26
CA THR A 106 12.48 -11.18 -40.07
C THR A 106 12.62 -10.38 -41.36
N SER A 107 12.48 -11.07 -42.49
CA SER A 107 12.81 -10.63 -43.85
C SER A 107 12.01 -9.45 -44.43
N ASP A 108 11.28 -8.69 -43.62
CA ASP A 108 10.32 -7.67 -44.09
C ASP A 108 10.23 -6.43 -43.19
N ILE A 109 11.37 -5.75 -42.99
CA ILE A 109 11.43 -4.47 -42.26
C ILE A 109 10.44 -3.44 -42.83
N ASN A 110 10.30 -3.38 -44.17
CA ASN A 110 9.37 -2.45 -44.83
C ASN A 110 7.89 -2.73 -44.51
N HIS A 111 7.48 -3.99 -44.35
CA HIS A 111 6.10 -4.32 -43.98
C HIS A 111 5.84 -4.10 -42.50
N LEU A 112 6.84 -4.30 -41.64
CA LEU A 112 6.77 -3.93 -40.22
C LEU A 112 6.59 -2.42 -40.08
N GLU A 113 7.37 -1.61 -40.80
CA GLU A 113 7.21 -0.15 -40.76
C GLU A 113 5.83 0.29 -41.26
N ASN A 114 5.35 -0.26 -42.37
CA ASN A 114 3.99 0.02 -42.85
C ASN A 114 2.90 -0.40 -41.86
N PHE A 115 3.07 -1.53 -41.18
CA PHE A 115 2.15 -2.01 -40.14
C PHE A 115 2.11 -1.04 -38.96
N PHE A 116 3.26 -0.57 -38.48
CA PHE A 116 3.29 0.34 -37.35
C PHE A 116 2.93 1.79 -37.71
N LEU A 117 3.16 2.22 -38.95
CA LEU A 117 2.59 3.48 -39.46
C LEU A 117 1.07 3.42 -39.47
N ARG A 118 0.50 2.26 -39.80
CA ARG A 118 -0.95 2.03 -39.77
C ARG A 118 -1.52 1.90 -38.35
N PHE A 119 -0.74 1.38 -37.40
CA PHE A 119 -1.17 1.15 -36.01
C PHE A 119 -0.17 1.75 -35.01
N SER A 120 -0.07 3.07 -35.00
CA SER A 120 0.92 3.83 -34.21
C SER A 120 0.79 3.69 -32.69
N PHE A 121 -0.37 3.23 -32.19
CA PHE A 121 -0.62 2.99 -30.77
C PHE A 121 -0.07 1.64 -30.24
N ILE A 122 0.53 0.82 -31.12
CA ILE A 122 1.13 -0.46 -30.74
C ILE A 122 2.58 -0.22 -30.31
N TYR A 123 2.94 -0.62 -29.09
CA TYR A 123 4.32 -0.57 -28.61
C TYR A 123 5.19 -1.57 -29.35
N ARG A 124 6.42 -1.17 -29.71
CA ARG A 124 7.34 -2.00 -30.50
C ARG A 124 8.48 -2.51 -29.62
N VAL A 125 8.61 -3.82 -29.49
CA VAL A 125 9.68 -4.46 -28.69
C VAL A 125 10.59 -5.27 -29.61
N ASN A 126 11.82 -4.77 -29.81
CA ASN A 126 12.84 -5.49 -30.57
C ASN A 126 13.71 -6.36 -29.66
N ILE A 127 13.53 -7.68 -29.75
CA ILE A 127 14.28 -8.64 -28.95
C ILE A 127 15.65 -9.00 -29.54
N SER A 128 16.07 -8.39 -30.66
CA SER A 128 17.42 -8.58 -31.21
C SER A 128 18.52 -8.08 -30.25
N THR A 129 18.17 -7.11 -29.40
CA THR A 129 19.01 -6.56 -28.32
C THR A 129 19.26 -7.55 -27.18
N ILE A 130 18.42 -8.59 -27.05
CA ILE A 130 18.65 -9.71 -26.13
C ILE A 130 19.60 -10.68 -26.85
N SER A 131 20.89 -10.36 -26.79
CA SER A 131 21.97 -11.00 -27.54
C SER A 131 22.29 -12.45 -27.08
N ILE A 132 21.32 -13.38 -27.05
CA ILE A 132 21.58 -14.83 -26.95
C ILE A 132 20.56 -15.68 -27.75
N LEU A 133 19.74 -15.07 -28.62
CA LEU A 133 18.88 -15.86 -29.53
C LEU A 133 19.62 -16.40 -30.77
N SER A 134 20.94 -16.23 -30.85
CA SER A 134 21.77 -16.61 -32.00
C SER A 134 22.82 -17.71 -31.76
N ASP A 135 22.86 -18.39 -30.62
CA ASP A 135 23.81 -19.51 -30.46
C ASP A 135 23.25 -20.81 -31.02
N LYS A 136 23.50 -21.00 -32.32
CA LYS A 136 23.67 -22.33 -32.91
C LYS A 136 25.02 -22.90 -32.47
N THR A 137 25.16 -23.36 -31.23
CA THR A 137 26.25 -24.29 -30.87
C THR A 137 25.77 -25.32 -29.84
N THR A 138 25.90 -26.56 -30.27
CA THR A 138 25.82 -27.80 -29.51
C THR A 138 26.65 -27.75 -28.22
N ASN A 139 26.11 -28.19 -27.08
CA ASN A 139 26.56 -29.42 -26.44
C ASN A 139 25.80 -29.76 -25.14
N ARG A 140 25.67 -31.07 -24.93
CA ARG A 140 25.23 -31.74 -23.71
C ARG A 140 25.86 -31.08 -22.47
N ASN A 141 25.04 -30.65 -21.50
CA ASN A 141 25.32 -30.71 -20.06
C ASN A 141 24.17 -30.10 -19.22
N THR A 142 23.73 -30.91 -18.24
CA THR A 142 22.93 -30.67 -17.01
C THR A 142 21.69 -29.76 -17.04
N SER A 143 20.55 -30.31 -16.60
CA SER A 143 19.24 -29.64 -16.44
C SER A 143 19.30 -28.32 -15.66
N SER A 144 20.12 -28.25 -14.60
CA SER A 144 20.25 -27.07 -13.73
C SER A 144 20.80 -25.81 -14.41
N LYS A 145 21.53 -25.92 -15.53
CA LYS A 145 22.03 -24.75 -16.29
C LYS A 145 21.01 -24.21 -17.30
N ARG A 146 20.02 -25.01 -17.70
CA ARG A 146 18.96 -24.59 -18.63
C ARG A 146 17.93 -23.70 -17.95
N ASP A 147 17.52 -24.05 -16.73
CA ASP A 147 16.52 -23.29 -15.97
C ASP A 147 17.06 -21.91 -15.57
N ASN A 148 18.34 -21.84 -15.17
CA ASN A 148 18.99 -20.59 -14.80
C ASN A 148 19.14 -19.62 -15.99
N LYS A 149 19.36 -20.15 -17.21
CA LYS A 149 19.37 -19.34 -18.45
C LYS A 149 17.95 -18.86 -18.81
N SER A 150 16.94 -19.73 -18.75
CA SER A 150 15.54 -19.37 -19.02
C SER A 150 15.04 -18.25 -18.10
N TYR A 151 15.38 -18.33 -16.80
CA TYR A 151 15.05 -17.29 -15.82
C TYR A 151 15.76 -15.96 -16.12
N GLN A 152 17.04 -15.98 -16.50
CA GLN A 152 17.76 -14.77 -16.91
C GLN A 152 17.16 -14.14 -18.17
N TYR A 153 16.68 -14.95 -19.13
CA TYR A 153 15.98 -14.45 -20.31
C TYR A 153 14.62 -13.83 -19.98
N LYS A 154 13.81 -14.50 -19.16
CA LYS A 154 12.53 -13.97 -18.69
C LYS A 154 12.74 -12.61 -18.03
N LYS A 155 13.73 -12.48 -17.15
CA LYS A 155 14.04 -11.22 -16.46
C LYS A 155 14.59 -10.12 -17.38
N ALA A 156 15.39 -10.48 -18.40
CA ALA A 156 15.87 -9.52 -19.39
C ALA A 156 14.74 -9.04 -20.31
N PHE A 157 13.82 -9.96 -20.66
CA PHE A 157 12.63 -9.68 -21.44
C PHE A 157 11.61 -8.83 -20.68
N GLU A 158 11.35 -9.14 -19.40
CA GLU A 158 10.55 -8.31 -18.49
C GLU A 158 11.11 -6.90 -18.42
N ARG A 159 12.42 -6.75 -18.17
CA ARG A 159 13.08 -5.43 -18.20
C ARG A 159 12.94 -4.72 -19.55
N LEU A 160 12.93 -5.45 -20.66
CA LEU A 160 12.80 -4.87 -22.00
C LEU A 160 11.36 -4.40 -22.24
N ILE A 161 10.37 -5.20 -21.86
CA ILE A 161 8.95 -4.82 -21.90
C ILE A 161 8.72 -3.63 -20.98
N ASP A 162 9.14 -3.73 -19.72
CA ASP A 162 9.06 -2.66 -18.73
C ASP A 162 9.72 -1.43 -19.31
N ASN A 163 10.95 -1.50 -19.83
CA ASN A 163 11.62 -0.37 -20.48
C ASN A 163 10.89 0.13 -21.73
N THR A 164 10.08 -0.66 -22.44
CA THR A 164 9.37 -0.22 -23.65
C THR A 164 8.02 0.41 -23.30
N ILE A 165 7.36 -0.08 -22.26
CA ILE A 165 6.14 0.49 -21.70
C ILE A 165 6.47 1.74 -20.88
N THR A 166 7.58 1.71 -20.13
CA THR A 166 8.16 2.84 -19.38
C THR A 166 9.04 3.74 -20.23
N GLN A 167 9.44 3.35 -21.44
CA GLN A 167 9.75 4.28 -22.54
C GLN A 167 8.42 4.84 -23.02
N GLU A 168 7.88 5.65 -22.11
CA GLU A 168 6.67 6.42 -22.23
C GLU A 168 6.77 7.19 -23.55
N SER A 169 6.03 6.75 -24.56
CA SER A 169 5.88 7.49 -25.81
C SER A 169 5.08 8.74 -25.50
N VAL A 170 5.76 9.73 -24.93
CA VAL A 170 5.34 11.12 -24.95
C VAL A 170 5.32 11.47 -26.43
N ASN A 171 4.15 11.35 -27.05
CA ASN A 171 3.96 11.55 -28.47
C ASN A 171 4.14 13.05 -28.75
N ILE A 172 5.39 13.42 -29.02
CA ILE A 172 5.77 14.77 -29.35
C ILE A 172 5.75 14.95 -30.86
N ASN A 173 5.03 15.97 -31.30
CA ASN A 173 5.00 16.34 -32.71
C ASN A 173 6.32 17.02 -33.08
N ILE A 174 7.26 16.23 -33.57
CA ILE A 174 8.59 16.71 -33.96
C ILE A 174 8.65 17.29 -35.37
N ASN A 175 7.52 17.32 -36.09
CA ASN A 175 7.47 17.90 -37.42
C ASN A 175 7.85 19.38 -37.35
N ASP A 176 8.66 19.83 -38.29
CA ASP A 176 9.08 21.22 -38.42
C ASP A 176 9.90 21.78 -37.24
N ILE A 177 10.32 20.96 -36.26
CA ILE A 177 11.30 21.38 -35.24
C ILE A 177 12.62 21.72 -35.92
N VAL A 178 13.04 20.89 -36.87
CA VAL A 178 14.22 21.16 -37.71
C VAL A 178 13.71 21.52 -39.10
N MET A 179 14.01 22.75 -39.52
CA MET A 179 13.61 23.26 -40.84
C MET A 179 14.84 23.51 -41.69
N LYS A 180 14.72 23.30 -43.00
CA LYS A 180 15.73 23.73 -43.97
C LYS A 180 15.43 25.17 -44.40
N ALA A 181 16.36 26.07 -44.13
CA ALA A 181 16.36 27.44 -44.66
C ALA A 181 17.73 27.69 -45.31
N ASP A 182 17.73 28.16 -46.56
CA ASP A 182 18.95 28.49 -47.32
C ASP A 182 20.00 27.35 -47.30
N GLU A 183 19.59 26.13 -47.65
CA GLU A 183 20.41 24.91 -47.66
C GLU A 183 21.00 24.47 -46.30
N LYS A 184 20.70 25.18 -45.21
CA LYS A 184 21.12 24.84 -43.85
C LYS A 184 19.94 24.37 -43.00
N MET A 185 20.14 23.29 -42.26
CA MET A 185 19.19 22.87 -41.23
C MET A 185 19.32 23.77 -40.01
N ASN A 186 18.20 24.30 -39.53
CA ASN A 186 18.09 25.14 -38.33
C ASN A 186 16.95 24.62 -37.43
N VAL A 187 17.09 24.82 -36.13
CA VAL A 187 16.07 24.43 -35.15
C VAL A 187 15.13 25.62 -34.91
N ASN A 188 13.84 25.40 -35.10
CA ASN A 188 12.79 26.36 -34.79
C ASN A 188 12.35 26.21 -33.34
N LEU A 189 12.76 27.14 -32.48
CA LEU A 189 12.41 27.13 -31.06
C LEU A 189 10.91 27.24 -30.82
N SER A 190 10.17 27.99 -31.65
CA SER A 190 8.71 28.10 -31.52
C SER A 190 8.03 26.75 -31.74
N ASN A 191 8.50 26.00 -32.73
CA ASN A 191 7.97 24.66 -33.00
C ASN A 191 8.39 23.67 -31.90
N LEU A 192 9.61 23.79 -31.37
CA LEU A 192 10.04 23.00 -30.21
C LEU A 192 9.14 23.27 -28.98
N TYR A 193 8.85 24.53 -28.65
CA TYR A 193 7.97 24.87 -27.53
C TYR A 193 6.54 24.36 -27.76
N SER A 194 6.00 24.56 -28.97
CA SER A 194 4.67 24.06 -29.33
C SER A 194 4.60 22.53 -29.21
N ALA A 195 5.62 21.83 -29.70
CA ALA A 195 5.73 20.38 -29.60
C ALA A 195 5.78 19.90 -28.15
N LEU A 196 6.59 20.55 -27.30
CA LEU A 196 6.69 20.24 -25.87
C LEU A 196 5.37 20.50 -25.12
N ASN A 197 4.70 21.62 -25.36
CA ASN A 197 3.41 21.92 -24.73
C ASN A 197 2.30 20.94 -25.18
N GLN A 198 2.26 20.60 -26.48
CA GLN A 198 1.33 19.59 -27.03
C GLN A 198 1.58 18.20 -26.44
N ALA A 199 2.83 17.88 -26.16
CA ALA A 199 3.26 16.68 -25.46
C ALA A 199 2.94 16.70 -23.95
N GLY A 200 2.37 17.79 -23.43
CA GLY A 200 1.99 17.93 -22.03
C GLY A 200 3.11 18.43 -21.11
N ILE A 201 4.21 18.95 -21.67
CA ILE A 201 5.34 19.48 -20.91
C ILE A 201 5.14 20.98 -20.67
N TYR A 202 5.13 21.38 -19.40
CA TYR A 202 4.87 22.76 -19.00
C TYR A 202 5.88 23.23 -17.96
N LYS A 203 5.93 24.55 -17.77
CA LYS A 203 6.54 25.15 -16.59
C LYS A 203 5.51 25.26 -15.47
N TYR A 204 5.88 24.93 -14.25
CA TYR A 204 5.02 25.02 -13.07
C TYR A 204 5.81 25.46 -11.85
N LYS A 205 5.17 26.24 -10.96
CA LYS A 205 5.81 26.78 -9.77
C LYS A 205 5.60 25.84 -8.58
N ILE A 206 6.68 25.22 -8.11
CA ILE A 206 6.68 24.33 -6.94
C ILE A 206 7.52 25.01 -5.86
N ASP A 207 6.93 25.24 -4.69
CA ASP A 207 7.58 25.89 -3.55
C ASP A 207 8.29 27.22 -3.90
N GLY A 208 7.68 28.00 -4.81
CA GLY A 208 8.21 29.28 -5.26
C GLY A 208 9.23 29.22 -6.39
N LEU A 209 9.66 28.02 -6.81
CA LEU A 209 10.65 27.80 -7.87
C LEU A 209 9.99 27.34 -9.18
N ASP A 210 10.48 27.85 -10.31
CA ASP A 210 10.09 27.38 -11.64
C ASP A 210 10.68 25.98 -11.88
N LYS A 211 9.81 24.99 -12.03
CA LYS A 211 10.12 23.60 -12.36
C LYS A 211 9.47 23.22 -13.69
N PHE A 212 9.96 22.15 -14.29
CA PHE A 212 9.31 21.56 -15.47
C PHE A 212 8.50 20.35 -15.04
N ILE A 213 7.32 20.21 -15.62
CA ILE A 213 6.42 19.10 -15.35
C ILE A 213 5.94 18.49 -16.66
N LEU A 214 5.58 17.22 -16.61
CA LEU A 214 4.87 16.49 -17.64
C LEU A 214 3.51 16.07 -17.11
N ILE A 215 2.45 16.40 -17.83
CA ILE A 215 1.08 15.97 -17.53
C ILE A 215 0.72 14.81 -18.47
N LYS A 216 0.43 13.63 -17.90
CA LYS A 216 0.05 12.41 -18.61
C LYS A 216 -1.41 12.04 -18.31
N ASN A 217 -2.07 11.36 -19.25
CA ASN A 217 -3.45 10.86 -19.09
C ASN A 217 -4.40 11.92 -18.51
N ASN A 218 -4.18 13.19 -18.89
CA ASN A 218 -4.84 14.40 -18.37
C ASN A 218 -4.70 14.70 -16.86
N SER A 219 -4.22 13.76 -16.04
CA SER A 219 -4.33 13.87 -14.57
C SER A 219 -3.07 13.47 -13.79
N ILE A 220 -2.05 12.88 -14.42
CA ILE A 220 -0.81 12.46 -13.73
C ILE A 220 0.30 13.49 -13.97
N ILE A 221 0.94 14.00 -12.91
CA ILE A 221 2.03 14.97 -12.98
C ILE A 221 3.36 14.31 -12.65
N LYS A 222 4.37 14.51 -13.49
CA LYS A 222 5.76 14.11 -13.26
C LYS A 222 6.68 15.32 -13.32
N GLU A 223 7.53 15.53 -12.31
CA GLU A 223 8.59 16.54 -12.39
C GLU A 223 9.67 16.07 -13.37
N LEU A 224 10.13 16.98 -14.23
CA LEU A 224 11.19 16.73 -15.21
C LEU A 224 12.37 17.67 -14.96
N ASP A 225 13.57 17.14 -15.18
CA ASP A 225 14.76 17.95 -15.40
C ASP A 225 14.99 18.23 -16.90
N LYS A 226 15.91 19.15 -17.17
CA LYS A 226 16.26 19.56 -18.55
C LYS A 226 16.86 18.42 -19.40
N TYR A 227 17.51 17.44 -18.76
CA TYR A 227 18.10 16.30 -19.45
C TYR A 227 17.02 15.30 -19.85
N GLN A 228 16.03 15.07 -18.99
CA GLN A 228 14.87 14.24 -19.28
C GLN A 228 14.04 14.82 -20.44
N ILE A 229 13.83 16.14 -20.48
CA ILE A 229 13.17 16.81 -21.61
C ILE A 229 13.94 16.59 -22.92
N LYS A 230 15.27 16.74 -22.86
CA LYS A 230 16.15 16.47 -24.01
C LYS A 230 16.01 15.02 -24.49
N ASP A 231 16.04 14.05 -23.57
CA ASP A 231 15.97 12.64 -23.90
C ASP A 231 14.62 12.27 -24.53
N ILE A 232 13.51 12.87 -24.06
CA ILE A 232 12.18 12.69 -24.68
C ILE A 232 12.21 13.09 -26.16
N VAL A 233 12.72 14.29 -26.48
CA VAL A 233 12.78 14.77 -27.87
C VAL A 233 13.69 13.89 -28.73
N LEU A 234 14.87 13.55 -28.21
CA LEU A 234 15.84 12.73 -28.94
C LEU A 234 15.32 11.30 -29.19
N ASN A 235 14.65 10.70 -28.23
CA ASN A 235 14.11 9.36 -28.37
C ASN A 235 12.97 9.34 -29.39
N GLU A 236 12.08 10.34 -29.39
CA GLU A 236 11.02 10.43 -30.40
C GLU A 236 11.57 10.62 -31.81
N MET A 237 12.60 11.46 -31.98
CA MET A 237 13.29 11.64 -33.26
C MET A 237 13.95 10.35 -33.77
N LYS A 238 14.56 9.57 -32.86
CA LYS A 238 15.12 8.24 -33.19
C LYS A 238 14.03 7.27 -33.61
N ASN A 239 12.92 7.23 -32.87
CA ASN A 239 11.80 6.34 -33.15
C ASN A 239 11.16 6.63 -34.51
N LYS A 240 11.17 7.88 -34.96
CA LYS A 240 10.69 8.30 -36.30
C LYS A 240 11.75 8.23 -37.40
N GLY A 241 12.97 7.77 -37.10
CA GLY A 241 14.04 7.59 -38.09
C GLY A 241 14.65 8.89 -38.64
N LEU A 242 14.53 10.02 -37.94
CA LEU A 242 14.98 11.34 -38.40
C LEU A 242 16.48 11.57 -38.15
N THR A 243 17.35 10.85 -38.87
CA THR A 243 18.80 10.82 -38.62
C THR A 243 19.51 12.17 -38.85
N LEU A 244 19.16 12.93 -39.88
CA LEU A 244 19.80 14.22 -40.18
C LEU A 244 19.38 15.32 -39.20
N GLU A 245 18.10 15.34 -38.83
CA GLU A 245 17.52 16.25 -37.86
C GLU A 245 18.10 15.99 -36.45
N LEU A 246 18.30 14.70 -36.11
CA LEU A 246 18.97 14.28 -34.87
C LEU A 246 20.38 14.85 -34.76
N GLU A 247 21.20 14.75 -35.81
CA GLU A 247 22.56 15.31 -35.81
C GLU A 247 22.54 16.81 -35.54
N LYS A 248 21.60 17.54 -36.15
CA LYS A 248 21.46 18.98 -35.93
C LYS A 248 21.08 19.32 -34.49
N ILE A 249 20.16 18.56 -33.90
CA ILE A 249 19.78 18.72 -32.49
C ILE A 249 20.96 18.40 -31.57
N TYR A 250 21.75 17.36 -31.87
CA TYR A 250 22.96 17.04 -31.11
C TYR A 250 23.95 18.19 -31.08
N GLN A 251 24.25 18.79 -32.24
CA GLN A 251 25.20 19.91 -32.38
C GLN A 251 24.83 21.12 -31.52
N GLY A 252 23.53 21.41 -31.34
CA GLY A 252 23.04 22.55 -30.55
C GLY A 252 22.40 22.18 -29.21
N SER A 253 22.51 20.92 -28.76
CA SER A 253 21.70 20.42 -27.64
C SER A 253 21.86 21.20 -26.33
N ASN A 254 23.08 21.69 -26.05
CA ASN A 254 23.35 22.53 -24.87
C ASN A 254 22.68 23.91 -24.94
N PHE A 255 22.32 24.37 -26.13
CA PHE A 255 21.59 25.62 -26.32
C PHE A 255 20.08 25.39 -26.26
N TYR A 256 19.56 24.37 -26.94
CA TYR A 256 18.12 24.13 -27.05
C TYR A 256 17.48 23.66 -25.73
N PHE A 257 18.22 22.92 -24.90
CA PHE A 257 17.71 22.32 -23.66
C PHE A 257 18.36 22.88 -22.39
N ASN A 258 18.80 24.14 -22.40
CA ASN A 258 19.24 24.81 -21.18
C ASN A 258 18.07 25.48 -20.44
N GLN A 259 18.33 25.89 -19.20
CA GLN A 259 17.32 26.49 -18.33
C GLN A 259 16.68 27.75 -18.92
N ASN A 260 17.48 28.60 -19.57
CA ASN A 260 17.02 29.88 -20.13
C ASN A 260 16.14 29.67 -21.37
N THR A 261 16.47 28.69 -22.21
CA THR A 261 15.66 28.35 -23.38
C THR A 261 14.35 27.71 -22.94
N LEU A 262 14.39 26.78 -21.99
CA LEU A 262 13.20 26.10 -21.48
C LEU A 262 12.33 26.99 -20.58
N SER A 263 12.86 28.09 -20.02
CA SER A 263 12.06 29.00 -19.20
C SER A 263 10.95 29.73 -19.96
N ASN A 264 11.00 29.69 -21.31
CA ASN A 264 9.99 30.21 -22.22
C ASN A 264 8.81 29.25 -22.46
N LEU A 265 8.85 28.02 -21.90
CA LEU A 265 7.72 27.10 -21.95
C LEU A 265 6.47 27.71 -21.30
N GLU A 266 5.30 27.25 -21.75
CA GLU A 266 4.04 27.75 -21.22
C GLU A 266 3.92 27.44 -19.73
N HIS A 267 3.52 28.45 -18.95
CA HIS A 267 3.34 28.31 -17.51
C HIS A 267 1.93 27.81 -17.19
N LYS A 268 1.83 26.60 -16.63
CA LYS A 268 0.56 26.06 -16.12
C LYS A 268 0.17 26.81 -14.86
N ARG A 269 -0.91 27.60 -14.89
CA ARG A 269 -1.28 28.51 -13.78
C ARG A 269 -1.91 27.82 -12.58
N SER A 270 -2.61 26.71 -12.79
CA SER A 270 -3.31 25.98 -11.73
C SER A 270 -3.30 24.49 -12.03
N LEU A 271 -2.96 23.72 -11.00
CA LEU A 271 -3.07 22.27 -10.93
C LEU A 271 -3.68 21.96 -9.56
N PRO A 272 -5.00 21.78 -9.45
CA PRO A 272 -5.60 21.33 -8.20
C PRO A 272 -5.08 19.92 -7.90
N GLU A 273 -4.11 19.85 -7.00
CA GLU A 273 -3.53 18.60 -6.51
C GLU A 273 -4.62 17.83 -5.76
N TYR A 274 -4.71 16.54 -6.04
CA TYR A 274 -5.68 15.68 -5.41
C TYR A 274 -5.39 15.53 -3.91
N ILE A 275 -6.45 15.74 -3.14
CA ILE A 275 -6.57 15.44 -1.72
C ILE A 275 -7.92 14.75 -1.59
N GLY A 276 -7.99 13.68 -0.79
CA GLY A 276 -9.24 12.99 -0.49
C GLY A 276 -10.29 13.94 0.08
N GLU A 277 -11.55 13.54 -0.02
CA GLU A 277 -12.68 14.30 0.52
C GLU A 277 -13.22 13.61 1.78
N PRO A 278 -14.05 14.27 2.62
CA PRO A 278 -14.53 13.69 3.88
C PRO A 278 -15.11 12.27 3.77
N GLY A 279 -15.79 11.93 2.66
CA GLY A 279 -16.43 10.64 2.44
C GLY A 279 -15.90 9.86 1.25
N LEU A 280 -14.79 10.30 0.66
CA LEU A 280 -14.28 9.79 -0.61
C LEU A 280 -12.76 9.71 -0.60
N GLU A 281 -12.24 8.61 -1.12
CA GLU A 281 -10.82 8.42 -1.38
C GLU A 281 -10.61 7.81 -2.77
N HIS A 282 -9.43 8.01 -3.33
CA HIS A 282 -9.00 7.41 -4.58
C HIS A 282 -7.65 6.75 -4.39
N PHE A 283 -7.53 5.50 -4.84
CA PHE A 283 -6.23 4.87 -5.06
C PHE A 283 -5.88 4.95 -6.53
N PHE A 284 -4.69 5.43 -6.82
CA PHE A 284 -4.17 5.61 -8.18
C PHE A 284 -3.24 4.46 -8.48
N PHE A 285 -3.55 3.68 -9.52
CA PHE A 285 -2.75 2.56 -9.99
C PHE A 285 -2.29 2.83 -11.42
N ASN A 286 -1.47 1.96 -11.98
CA ASN A 286 -1.11 2.08 -13.38
C ASN A 286 -2.35 1.87 -14.28
N GLY A 287 -2.72 2.91 -15.03
CA GLY A 287 -3.80 2.90 -16.00
C GLY A 287 -5.24 2.99 -15.44
N ILE A 288 -5.45 2.76 -14.14
CA ILE A 288 -6.79 2.80 -13.53
C ILE A 288 -6.80 3.54 -12.19
N VAL A 289 -7.98 4.01 -11.78
CA VAL A 289 -8.22 4.65 -10.49
C VAL A 289 -9.33 3.90 -9.75
N TRP A 290 -9.13 3.60 -8.48
CA TRP A 290 -10.17 3.04 -7.63
C TRP A 290 -10.78 4.14 -6.76
N LYS A 291 -12.07 4.37 -6.94
CA LYS A 291 -12.89 5.29 -6.16
C LYS A 291 -13.51 4.55 -4.98
N ILE A 292 -13.22 5.00 -3.76
CA ILE A 292 -13.59 4.36 -2.50
C ILE A 292 -14.50 5.31 -1.72
N ASN A 293 -15.70 4.86 -1.40
CA ASN A 293 -16.62 5.57 -0.51
C ASN A 293 -17.06 4.65 0.63
N LYS A 294 -17.87 5.16 1.57
CA LYS A 294 -18.37 4.40 2.73
C LYS A 294 -19.19 3.14 2.40
N THR A 295 -19.65 2.98 1.16
CA THR A 295 -20.52 1.88 0.70
C THR A 295 -19.86 0.94 -0.31
N SER A 296 -19.03 1.46 -1.21
CA SER A 296 -18.52 0.72 -2.36
C SER A 296 -17.10 1.12 -2.72
N ILE A 297 -16.43 0.20 -3.43
CA ILE A 297 -15.19 0.45 -4.17
C ILE A 297 -15.53 0.24 -5.63
N SER A 298 -15.19 1.20 -6.50
CA SER A 298 -15.47 1.14 -7.93
C SER A 298 -14.26 1.58 -8.74
N GLN A 299 -14.06 0.98 -9.90
CA GLN A 299 -12.97 1.33 -10.81
C GLN A 299 -13.44 2.37 -11.84
N ILE A 300 -12.63 3.40 -12.06
CA ILE A 300 -12.80 4.42 -13.09
C ILE A 300 -11.48 4.55 -13.89
N LYS A 301 -11.54 5.23 -15.03
CA LYS A 301 -10.34 5.58 -15.80
C LYS A 301 -9.79 6.95 -15.38
N TYR A 302 -8.54 7.24 -15.72
CA TYR A 302 -7.93 8.55 -15.44
C TYR A 302 -8.63 9.70 -16.18
N GLU A 303 -9.22 9.46 -17.35
CA GLU A 303 -9.95 10.50 -18.10
C GLU A 303 -11.26 10.91 -17.40
N GLU A 304 -11.78 10.09 -16.49
CA GLU A 304 -12.98 10.37 -15.69
C GLU A 304 -12.62 11.03 -14.34
N PHE A 305 -11.32 11.27 -14.08
CA PHE A 305 -10.83 11.84 -12.84
C PHE A 305 -10.46 13.33 -13.01
N ASP A 306 -11.21 14.18 -12.30
CA ASP A 306 -11.23 15.64 -12.50
C ASP A 306 -10.14 16.42 -11.72
N SER A 307 -9.06 15.77 -11.30
CA SER A 307 -7.98 16.40 -10.52
C SER A 307 -6.61 15.88 -10.92
N PHE A 308 -5.53 16.42 -10.33
CA PHE A 308 -4.17 16.01 -10.67
C PHE A 308 -3.50 15.27 -9.53
N ILE A 309 -2.76 14.20 -9.85
CA ILE A 309 -1.98 13.42 -8.89
C ILE A 309 -0.52 13.35 -9.34
N TRP A 310 0.41 13.45 -8.38
CA TRP A 310 1.83 13.23 -8.64
C TRP A 310 2.10 11.77 -8.99
N GLU A 311 2.97 11.50 -9.97
CA GLU A 311 3.38 10.15 -10.39
C GLU A 311 3.94 9.33 -9.22
N SER A 312 4.64 9.97 -8.28
CA SER A 312 5.13 9.31 -7.06
C SER A 312 4.04 8.83 -6.10
N ASN A 313 2.80 9.28 -6.29
CA ASN A 313 1.61 8.84 -5.57
C ASN A 313 0.76 7.85 -6.38
N VAL A 314 1.21 7.46 -7.59
CA VAL A 314 0.63 6.36 -8.35
C VAL A 314 1.31 5.07 -7.90
N ILE A 315 0.51 4.11 -7.44
CA ILE A 315 0.97 2.79 -7.03
C ILE A 315 1.37 2.01 -8.28
N ASP A 316 2.61 1.56 -8.32
CA ASP A 316 3.18 0.80 -9.43
C ASP A 316 2.64 -0.65 -9.44
N TRP A 317 1.37 -0.77 -9.84
CA TRP A 317 0.65 -2.03 -9.90
C TRP A 317 -0.57 -1.92 -10.83
N TYR A 318 -1.01 -3.07 -11.36
CA TYR A 318 -2.22 -3.21 -12.16
C TYR A 318 -3.20 -4.16 -11.44
N PRO A 319 -4.06 -3.65 -10.54
CA PRO A 319 -4.93 -4.51 -9.76
C PRO A 319 -6.24 -4.85 -10.47
N ASN A 320 -6.83 -5.96 -10.04
CA ASN A 320 -8.20 -6.36 -10.33
C ASN A 320 -9.05 -6.21 -9.06
N LEU A 321 -10.23 -5.61 -9.22
CA LEU A 321 -11.16 -5.43 -8.10
C LEU A 321 -11.79 -6.79 -7.71
N GLU A 322 -11.81 -7.07 -6.41
CA GLU A 322 -12.40 -8.29 -5.82
C GLU A 322 -13.52 -7.94 -4.82
N ASP A 323 -14.28 -8.96 -4.41
CA ASP A 323 -15.32 -8.83 -3.39
C ASP A 323 -14.73 -8.51 -2.01
N ASP A 324 -15.56 -7.94 -1.14
CA ASP A 324 -15.18 -7.66 0.25
C ASP A 324 -14.73 -8.92 0.99
N PHE A 325 -13.58 -8.87 1.67
CA PHE A 325 -13.03 -9.96 2.48
C PHE A 325 -13.64 -10.05 3.87
N PHE A 326 -14.19 -8.94 4.36
CA PHE A 326 -14.80 -8.87 5.67
C PHE A 326 -15.98 -7.91 5.68
N SER A 327 -16.82 -8.03 6.71
CA SER A 327 -17.88 -7.07 7.00
C SER A 327 -17.88 -6.74 8.49
N ILE A 328 -18.09 -5.47 8.80
CA ILE A 328 -18.20 -4.99 10.18
C ILE A 328 -19.65 -4.60 10.42
N SER A 329 -20.20 -5.05 11.54
CA SER A 329 -21.59 -4.79 11.94
C SER A 329 -21.67 -4.56 13.45
N LYS A 330 -22.83 -4.12 13.95
CA LYS A 330 -23.09 -4.05 15.39
C LYS A 330 -23.87 -5.29 15.82
N ASN A 331 -23.42 -5.93 16.89
CA ASN A 331 -24.15 -7.02 17.53
C ASN A 331 -25.38 -6.49 18.31
N HIS A 332 -26.14 -7.39 18.94
CA HIS A 332 -27.31 -7.03 19.76
C HIS A 332 -26.99 -6.06 20.91
N LEU A 333 -25.74 -6.08 21.41
CA LEU A 333 -25.24 -5.20 22.47
C LEU A 333 -24.65 -3.88 21.92
N HIS A 334 -24.86 -3.58 20.64
CA HIS A 334 -24.36 -2.39 19.96
C HIS A 334 -22.83 -2.29 19.88
N GLN A 335 -22.12 -3.38 20.15
CA GLN A 335 -20.67 -3.48 19.99
C GLN A 335 -20.34 -3.87 18.55
N LEU A 336 -19.23 -3.34 18.02
CA LEU A 336 -18.78 -3.69 16.68
C LEU A 336 -18.17 -5.10 16.67
N THR A 337 -18.58 -5.89 15.69
CA THR A 337 -18.07 -7.24 15.42
C THR A 337 -17.66 -7.35 13.97
N ILE A 338 -16.78 -8.31 13.67
CA ILE A 338 -16.27 -8.55 12.32
C ILE A 338 -16.59 -9.97 11.86
N SER A 339 -17.07 -10.10 10.62
CA SER A 339 -17.25 -11.39 9.96
C SER A 339 -16.32 -11.48 8.76
N LEU A 340 -15.47 -12.51 8.75
CA LEU A 340 -14.52 -12.80 7.68
C LEU A 340 -15.18 -13.71 6.63
N LYS A 341 -14.83 -13.51 5.35
CA LYS A 341 -15.21 -14.41 4.25
C LYS A 341 -14.08 -15.39 3.94
N GLU A 342 -14.30 -16.39 3.10
CA GLU A 342 -13.21 -17.28 2.67
C GLU A 342 -12.33 -16.62 1.61
N GLY A 343 -11.04 -17.01 1.56
CA GLY A 343 -10.13 -16.65 0.47
C GLY A 343 -9.60 -15.22 0.49
N TYR A 344 -9.50 -14.57 1.65
CA TYR A 344 -8.92 -13.24 1.80
C TYR A 344 -7.37 -13.24 1.68
N CYS A 345 -6.73 -12.08 1.88
CA CYS A 345 -5.28 -11.93 1.71
C CYS A 345 -4.45 -12.39 2.93
N ASP A 346 -3.22 -12.85 2.66
CA ASP A 346 -2.22 -13.18 3.69
C ASP A 346 -2.00 -12.02 4.67
N PHE A 347 -2.08 -10.79 4.18
CA PHE A 347 -1.87 -9.62 5.03
C PHE A 347 -3.02 -9.41 6.03
N LEU A 348 -4.25 -9.80 5.70
CA LEU A 348 -5.36 -9.81 6.66
C LEU A 348 -5.15 -10.89 7.73
N ASP A 349 -4.66 -12.08 7.37
CA ASP A 349 -4.24 -13.08 8.36
C ASP A 349 -3.15 -12.53 9.27
N PHE A 350 -2.17 -11.80 8.74
CA PHE A 350 -1.17 -11.12 9.55
C PHE A 350 -1.81 -10.11 10.54
N ILE A 351 -2.82 -9.34 10.10
CA ILE A 351 -3.58 -8.44 10.99
C ILE A 351 -4.35 -9.21 12.06
N ILE A 352 -4.94 -10.36 11.73
CA ILE A 352 -5.64 -11.24 12.68
C ILE A 352 -4.65 -11.79 13.70
N ASN A 353 -3.56 -12.37 13.25
CA ASN A 353 -2.51 -12.97 14.08
C ASN A 353 -1.91 -11.95 15.05
N THR A 354 -1.59 -10.74 14.57
CA THR A 354 -1.07 -9.66 15.42
C THR A 354 -2.11 -9.01 16.33
N SER A 355 -3.40 -9.32 16.15
CA SER A 355 -4.49 -8.87 17.02
C SER A 355 -4.88 -9.91 18.07
N ASN A 356 -4.45 -11.16 17.91
CA ASN A 356 -4.76 -12.23 18.83
C ASN A 356 -3.85 -12.17 20.08
N VAL A 357 -4.26 -11.36 21.06
CA VAL A 357 -3.56 -11.24 22.35
C VAL A 357 -3.65 -12.52 23.22
N TYR A 358 -4.52 -13.47 22.84
CA TYR A 358 -4.74 -14.73 23.54
C TYR A 358 -4.26 -15.97 22.75
N TRP A 359 -3.37 -15.80 21.77
CA TRP A 359 -2.97 -16.86 20.85
C TRP A 359 -2.40 -18.14 21.48
N LYS A 360 -1.94 -18.08 22.73
CA LYS A 360 -1.46 -19.24 23.50
C LYS A 360 -2.61 -20.11 24.03
N ILE A 361 -3.83 -19.60 24.01
CA ILE A 361 -5.04 -20.32 24.40
C ILE A 361 -5.69 -20.87 23.13
N PRO A 362 -5.98 -22.18 23.06
CA PRO A 362 -6.72 -22.74 21.93
C PRO A 362 -8.07 -22.05 21.76
N ASN A 363 -8.48 -21.76 20.52
CA ASN A 363 -9.71 -21.00 20.23
C ASN A 363 -10.96 -21.58 20.92
N ASN A 364 -11.06 -22.90 21.07
CA ASN A 364 -12.20 -23.56 21.71
C ASN A 364 -12.31 -23.30 23.22
N ASN A 365 -11.24 -22.79 23.83
CA ASN A 365 -11.14 -22.49 25.26
C ASN A 365 -11.22 -20.98 25.54
N LEU A 366 -11.37 -20.14 24.52
CA LEU A 366 -11.53 -18.70 24.71
C LEU A 366 -12.94 -18.38 25.20
N SER A 367 -13.04 -17.49 26.19
CA SER A 367 -14.34 -16.95 26.60
C SER A 367 -14.90 -16.01 25.54
N THR A 368 -16.22 -15.78 25.58
CA THR A 368 -16.88 -14.82 24.68
C THR A 368 -16.26 -13.42 24.77
N ASP A 369 -15.90 -12.96 25.96
CA ASP A 369 -15.28 -11.65 26.16
C ASP A 369 -13.89 -11.56 25.51
N GLN A 370 -13.11 -12.65 25.56
CA GLN A 370 -11.79 -12.72 24.91
C GLN A 370 -11.90 -12.68 23.39
N LEU A 371 -12.91 -13.36 22.82
CA LEU A 371 -13.18 -13.31 21.38
C LEU A 371 -13.58 -11.90 20.95
N ILE A 372 -14.45 -11.24 21.72
CA ILE A 372 -14.85 -9.84 21.45
C ILE A 372 -13.63 -8.90 21.50
N GLU A 373 -12.72 -9.08 22.46
CA GLU A 373 -11.50 -8.28 22.56
C GLU A 373 -10.59 -8.47 21.34
N ILE A 374 -10.42 -9.71 20.86
CA ILE A 374 -9.65 -10.00 19.64
C ILE A 374 -10.30 -9.31 18.43
N GLU A 375 -11.62 -9.42 18.26
CA GLU A 375 -12.35 -8.76 17.17
C GLU A 375 -12.18 -7.23 17.23
N GLN A 376 -12.24 -6.63 18.42
CA GLN A 376 -12.02 -5.20 18.59
C GLN A 376 -10.59 -4.79 18.24
N HIS A 377 -9.58 -5.59 18.54
CA HIS A 377 -8.21 -5.34 18.09
C HIS A 377 -8.06 -5.44 16.56
N ILE A 378 -8.76 -6.38 15.90
CA ILE A 378 -8.78 -6.49 14.44
C ILE A 378 -9.41 -5.24 13.82
N ILE A 379 -10.61 -4.85 14.30
CA ILE A 379 -11.33 -3.66 13.81
C ILE A 379 -10.52 -2.39 14.07
N ASN A 380 -9.85 -2.28 15.22
CA ASN A 380 -8.95 -1.19 15.55
C ASN A 380 -7.81 -1.09 14.52
N LYS A 381 -7.12 -2.18 14.19
CA LYS A 381 -6.07 -2.18 13.15
C LYS A 381 -6.62 -1.83 11.77
N ILE A 382 -7.74 -2.41 11.35
CA ILE A 382 -8.38 -2.15 10.04
C ILE A 382 -8.75 -0.67 9.90
N THR A 383 -9.42 -0.09 10.91
CA THR A 383 -9.80 1.32 10.87
C THR A 383 -8.61 2.26 10.98
N CYS A 384 -7.52 1.85 11.63
CA CYS A 384 -6.25 2.60 11.62
C CYS A 384 -5.58 2.61 10.25
N ILE A 385 -5.54 1.47 9.55
CA ILE A 385 -5.06 1.42 8.15
C ILE A 385 -5.89 2.38 7.31
N GLY A 386 -7.22 2.26 7.39
CA GLY A 386 -8.13 3.14 6.64
C GLY A 386 -7.93 4.62 6.93
N TYR A 387 -7.75 4.98 8.21
CA TYR A 387 -7.44 6.35 8.61
C TYR A 387 -6.10 6.83 8.03
N LEU A 388 -5.04 6.02 8.09
CA LEU A 388 -3.73 6.42 7.58
C LEU A 388 -3.71 6.57 6.06
N LEU A 389 -4.47 5.74 5.35
CA LEU A 389 -4.59 5.77 3.88
C LEU A 389 -5.55 6.85 3.36
N HIS A 390 -6.51 7.29 4.16
CA HIS A 390 -7.38 8.41 3.78
C HIS A 390 -6.57 9.71 3.81
N THR A 391 -6.51 10.43 2.71
CA THR A 391 -5.68 11.62 2.53
C THR A 391 -6.42 12.90 2.92
N TYR A 392 -7.72 12.87 3.19
CA TYR A 392 -8.40 14.02 3.80
C TYR A 392 -7.97 14.22 5.26
N ARG A 393 -7.73 15.48 5.63
CA ARG A 393 -7.40 15.88 7.01
C ARG A 393 -8.59 16.56 7.67
N GLU A 394 -9.29 15.82 8.52
CA GLU A 394 -10.31 16.41 9.38
C GLU A 394 -9.65 16.99 10.64
N GLN A 395 -9.74 18.32 10.83
CA GLN A 395 -9.07 19.02 11.93
C GLN A 395 -9.51 18.53 13.31
N SER A 396 -10.78 18.14 13.46
CA SER A 396 -11.37 17.58 14.69
C SER A 396 -10.83 16.19 15.05
N VAL A 397 -10.28 15.45 14.08
CA VAL A 397 -9.92 14.03 14.23
C VAL A 397 -8.43 13.77 13.97
N THR A 398 -7.63 14.82 13.77
CA THR A 398 -6.19 14.68 13.43
C THR A 398 -5.43 14.04 14.61
N ARG A 399 -5.07 12.77 14.44
CA ARG A 399 -4.32 11.94 15.39
C ARG A 399 -3.10 11.30 14.74
N ALA A 400 -2.02 11.14 15.51
CA ALA A 400 -0.92 10.24 15.18
C ALA A 400 -1.24 8.83 15.69
N ILE A 401 -0.90 7.82 14.89
CA ILE A 401 -1.08 6.41 15.26
C ILE A 401 0.20 5.91 15.93
N ILE A 402 0.08 5.39 17.15
CA ILE A 402 1.16 4.75 17.90
C ILE A 402 0.91 3.24 17.92
N ALA A 403 1.80 2.49 17.28
CA ALA A 403 1.88 1.04 17.42
C ALA A 403 2.78 0.66 18.59
N THR A 404 2.24 -0.10 19.53
CA THR A 404 2.95 -0.60 20.71
C THR A 404 2.71 -2.10 20.91
N ASP A 405 3.51 -2.73 21.75
CA ASP A 405 3.33 -4.15 22.11
C ASP A 405 2.30 -4.30 23.23
N PHE A 406 1.57 -5.41 23.19
CA PHE A 406 0.59 -5.76 24.23
C PHE A 406 1.27 -6.04 25.57
N ILE A 407 2.42 -6.71 25.53
CA ILE A 407 3.20 -7.05 26.73
C ILE A 407 4.33 -6.04 26.85
N GLU A 408 4.31 -5.26 27.94
CA GLU A 408 5.44 -4.45 28.35
C GLU A 408 6.58 -5.35 28.83
N ARG A 409 7.64 -5.47 28.03
CA ARG A 409 8.84 -6.19 28.42
C ARG A 409 9.85 -5.17 28.97
N GLY A 410 10.27 -5.37 30.22
CA GLY A 410 11.22 -4.48 30.90
C GLY A 410 12.54 -4.35 30.13
N SER A 411 13.29 -3.28 30.40
CA SER A 411 14.48 -2.83 29.64
C SER A 411 15.66 -3.80 29.51
N LYS A 412 15.53 -5.07 29.92
CA LYS A 412 16.58 -6.10 29.83
C LYS A 412 16.32 -7.15 28.74
N GLU A 413 15.11 -7.22 28.18
CA GLU A 413 14.74 -8.23 27.17
C GLU A 413 14.02 -7.55 25.98
N GLU A 414 14.76 -6.73 25.22
CA GLU A 414 14.28 -6.15 23.97
C GLU A 414 14.27 -7.20 22.86
N HIS A 415 13.20 -7.98 22.78
CA HIS A 415 12.94 -8.85 21.64
C HIS A 415 12.01 -8.13 20.65
N GLY A 416 12.59 -7.54 19.61
CA GLY A 416 11.83 -7.01 18.47
C GLY A 416 11.19 -8.14 17.64
N GLY A 417 10.24 -7.79 16.76
CA GLY A 417 9.68 -8.74 15.79
C GLY A 417 8.16 -8.95 15.81
N THR A 418 7.41 -8.20 16.62
CA THR A 418 5.94 -8.32 16.74
C THR A 418 5.15 -7.85 15.50
N GLY A 419 5.82 -7.32 14.47
CA GLY A 419 5.19 -6.93 13.20
C GLY A 419 4.86 -5.44 13.06
N LYS A 420 5.12 -4.60 14.07
CA LYS A 420 4.87 -3.14 14.02
C LYS A 420 5.49 -2.44 12.82
N SER A 421 6.76 -2.72 12.52
CA SER A 421 7.46 -2.14 11.37
C SER A 421 6.97 -2.74 10.04
N LEU A 422 6.52 -4.00 10.02
CA LEU A 422 5.94 -4.63 8.84
C LEU A 422 4.59 -4.01 8.47
N PHE A 423 3.77 -3.66 9.46
CA PHE A 423 2.57 -2.84 9.26
C PHE A 423 2.93 -1.47 8.63
N GLY A 424 4.00 -0.83 9.11
CA GLY A 424 4.52 0.40 8.49
C GLY A 424 4.98 0.22 7.05
N LYS A 425 5.63 -0.91 6.72
CA LYS A 425 6.00 -1.26 5.34
C LYS A 425 4.79 -1.40 4.43
N ALA A 426 3.69 -1.96 4.92
CA ALA A 426 2.44 -2.04 4.16
C ALA A 426 1.89 -0.65 3.79
N LEU A 427 2.06 0.35 4.66
CA LEU A 427 1.68 1.73 4.35
C LEU A 427 2.61 2.36 3.30
N ILE A 428 3.90 2.03 3.32
CA ILE A 428 4.88 2.49 2.32
C ILE A 428 4.52 1.99 0.91
N GLU A 429 3.97 0.78 0.78
CA GLU A 429 3.49 0.25 -0.50
C GLU A 429 2.26 1.00 -1.06
N MET A 430 1.58 1.78 -0.22
CA MET A 430 0.36 2.51 -0.58
C MET A 430 0.56 4.02 -0.73
N LEU A 431 1.48 4.60 0.05
CA LEU A 431 1.63 6.05 0.19
C LEU A 431 3.08 6.48 0.08
N SER A 432 3.30 7.64 -0.56
CA SER A 432 4.57 8.38 -0.44
C SER A 432 4.84 8.69 1.04
N THR A 433 5.85 8.01 1.58
CA THR A 433 6.13 7.96 3.02
C THR A 433 7.54 8.43 3.32
N TYR A 434 7.66 9.40 4.23
CA TYR A 434 8.93 9.81 4.80
C TYR A 434 9.28 8.91 5.99
N TYR A 435 10.19 7.96 5.76
CA TYR A 435 10.67 7.04 6.80
C TYR A 435 11.85 7.62 7.59
N ARG A 436 11.77 7.55 8.93
CA ARG A 436 12.87 7.90 9.84
C ARG A 436 12.95 6.95 11.03
N GLY A 437 14.15 6.48 11.33
CA GLY A 437 14.40 5.75 12.58
C GLY A 437 14.38 6.70 13.78
N ALA A 438 13.65 6.34 14.83
CA ALA A 438 13.36 7.17 15.99
C ALA A 438 14.11 6.73 17.27
N ARG A 439 15.11 5.85 17.15
CA ARG A 439 15.97 5.43 18.26
C ARG A 439 16.92 6.51 18.77
N ASN A 440 17.23 7.54 17.99
CA ASN A 440 18.14 8.60 18.40
C ASN A 440 17.51 9.47 19.51
N LYS A 441 18.19 9.63 20.65
CA LYS A 441 17.71 10.46 21.78
C LYS A 441 17.59 11.95 21.43
N ASN A 442 18.40 12.42 20.48
CA ASN A 442 18.45 13.82 20.07
C ASN A 442 17.71 14.06 18.73
N LEU A 443 16.76 13.18 18.38
CA LEU A 443 16.07 13.20 17.09
C LEU A 443 15.48 14.58 16.76
N PHE A 444 14.73 15.16 17.71
CA PHE A 444 14.05 16.44 17.52
C PHE A 444 14.95 17.68 17.63
N SER A 445 16.18 17.52 18.11
CA SER A 445 17.17 18.62 18.09
C SER A 445 17.78 18.85 16.72
N ASP A 446 17.63 17.91 15.78
CA ASP A 446 18.07 18.08 14.41
C ASP A 446 17.12 19.00 13.65
N LYS A 447 17.57 20.22 13.36
CA LYS A 447 16.80 21.19 12.57
C LYS A 447 16.40 20.67 11.19
N HIS A 448 17.10 19.66 10.66
CA HIS A 448 16.84 19.01 9.38
C HIS A 448 16.03 17.70 9.50
N LEU A 449 15.47 17.40 10.68
CA LEU A 449 14.72 16.16 10.96
C LEU A 449 13.67 15.84 9.88
N LEU A 450 12.95 16.86 9.42
CA LEU A 450 11.88 16.75 8.42
C LEU A 450 12.31 17.21 7.02
N GLY A 451 13.61 17.45 6.81
CA GLY A 451 14.16 18.02 5.58
C GLY A 451 14.01 17.14 4.33
N GLY A 452 13.55 15.90 4.47
CA GLY A 452 13.25 15.03 3.32
C GLY A 452 11.76 14.90 3.00
N ILE A 453 10.90 15.66 3.68
CA ILE A 453 9.50 15.81 3.31
C ILE A 453 9.42 16.69 2.05
N ASP A 454 8.55 16.29 1.14
CA ASP A 454 8.24 17.02 -0.09
C ASP A 454 6.72 17.16 -0.29
N GLN A 455 6.32 17.79 -1.40
CA GLN A 455 4.92 18.02 -1.74
C GLN A 455 4.10 16.74 -1.94
N THR A 456 4.77 15.60 -2.16
CA THR A 456 4.12 14.33 -2.46
C THR A 456 3.88 13.50 -1.20
N THR A 457 4.68 13.73 -0.17
CA THR A 457 4.68 13.00 1.11
C THR A 457 3.30 13.07 1.79
N LYS A 458 2.70 11.90 2.10
CA LYS A 458 1.41 11.77 2.79
C LYS A 458 1.52 11.19 4.20
N LEU A 459 2.60 10.45 4.47
CA LEU A 459 2.84 9.80 5.76
C LEU A 459 4.25 10.09 6.25
N VAL A 460 4.40 10.36 7.54
CA VAL A 460 5.68 10.30 8.24
C VAL A 460 5.68 9.06 9.13
N PHE A 461 6.66 8.19 8.90
CA PHE A 461 6.83 6.97 9.68
C PHE A 461 8.08 7.07 10.55
N PHE A 462 7.87 7.23 11.87
CA PHE A 462 8.92 7.13 12.89
C PHE A 462 9.01 5.70 13.43
N ASP A 463 10.03 4.96 13.00
CA ASP A 463 10.20 3.56 13.39
C ASP A 463 11.11 3.42 14.61
N ASP A 464 10.64 2.66 15.59
CA ASP A 464 11.33 2.25 16.80
C ASP A 464 11.73 3.43 17.70
N ALA A 465 10.73 4.21 18.08
CA ALA A 465 10.86 5.32 19.01
C ALA A 465 11.32 4.81 20.39
N ASN A 466 12.39 5.43 20.90
CA ASN A 466 12.95 5.07 22.19
C ASN A 466 12.11 5.59 23.38
N LYS A 467 12.44 5.14 24.59
CA LYS A 467 11.76 5.56 25.84
C LYS A 467 11.80 7.07 26.16
N ASN A 468 12.74 7.80 25.57
CA ASN A 468 12.93 9.24 25.76
C ASN A 468 12.41 10.04 24.54
N PHE A 469 11.58 9.42 23.68
CA PHE A 469 11.01 10.10 22.53
C PHE A 469 10.15 11.29 23.01
N ASP A 470 10.38 12.46 22.42
CA ASP A 470 9.73 13.70 22.83
C ASP A 470 8.34 13.81 22.17
N TRP A 471 7.33 13.28 22.87
CA TRP A 471 5.94 13.31 22.42
C TRP A 471 5.36 14.72 22.38
N GLU A 472 5.88 15.66 23.18
CA GLU A 472 5.35 17.03 23.23
C GLU A 472 5.72 17.81 21.98
N GLN A 473 6.95 17.66 21.47
CA GLN A 473 7.37 18.24 20.20
C GLN A 473 6.56 17.71 19.01
N LEU A 474 6.01 16.51 19.12
CA LEU A 474 5.15 15.96 18.07
C LEU A 474 3.75 16.60 18.08
N TYR A 475 3.26 17.11 19.22
CA TYR A 475 1.95 17.79 19.27
C TYR A 475 1.86 18.97 18.31
N THR A 476 2.93 19.76 18.21
CA THR A 476 2.99 20.92 17.31
C THR A 476 3.04 20.48 15.86
N LEU A 477 3.70 19.36 15.54
CA LEU A 477 3.70 18.78 14.19
C LEU A 477 2.34 18.21 13.78
N ILE A 478 1.63 17.56 14.72
CA ILE A 478 0.30 16.97 14.45
C ILE A 478 -0.77 18.05 14.24
N THR A 479 -0.70 19.16 14.98
CA THR A 479 -1.78 20.16 14.99
C THR A 479 -1.43 21.48 14.29
N GLY A 480 -0.14 21.75 14.06
CA GLY A 480 0.39 23.00 13.54
C GLY A 480 0.88 22.92 12.08
N GLN A 481 1.63 23.95 11.69
CA GLN A 481 2.37 23.98 10.43
C GLN A 481 3.67 23.18 10.56
N ILE A 482 4.14 22.63 9.45
CA ILE A 482 5.37 21.86 9.40
C ILE A 482 6.43 22.70 8.69
N ASP A 483 7.48 23.05 9.42
CA ASP A 483 8.65 23.73 8.88
C ASP A 483 9.66 22.70 8.36
N ILE A 484 10.03 22.85 7.08
CA ILE A 484 10.95 21.96 6.38
C ILE A 484 12.25 22.73 6.12
N ASN A 485 13.29 22.33 6.86
CA ASN A 485 14.64 22.86 6.65
C ASN A 485 15.46 21.85 5.83
N ARG A 486 15.60 22.09 4.53
CA ARG A 486 16.47 21.32 3.64
C ARG A 486 17.93 21.78 3.78
N LYS A 487 18.89 20.88 3.54
CA LYS A 487 20.31 21.27 3.54
C LYS A 487 20.60 22.15 2.31
N PHE A 488 21.29 23.27 2.52
CA PHE A 488 21.68 24.22 1.46
C PHE A 488 20.51 24.85 0.69
N GLN A 489 19.32 24.88 1.28
CA GLN A 489 18.13 25.53 0.74
C GLN A 489 17.48 26.37 1.82
N ASP A 490 16.73 27.38 1.42
CA ASP A 490 15.97 28.22 2.33
C ASP A 490 14.85 27.39 3.01
N PRO A 491 14.53 27.68 4.29
CA PRO A 491 13.41 27.06 4.99
C PRO A 491 12.09 27.23 4.23
N GLN A 492 11.28 26.17 4.21
CA GLN A 492 9.97 26.16 3.58
C GLN A 492 8.91 25.74 4.58
N VAL A 493 7.75 26.38 4.53
CA VAL A 493 6.59 26.00 5.36
C VAL A 493 5.65 25.20 4.48
N LEU A 494 5.34 23.98 4.90
CA LEU A 494 4.37 23.15 4.18
C LEU A 494 2.95 23.63 4.52
N ASP A 495 2.12 23.81 3.50
CA ASP A 495 0.77 24.35 3.67
C ASP A 495 -0.10 23.46 4.57
N ARG A 496 -0.94 24.08 5.40
CA ARG A 496 -1.80 23.40 6.37
C ARG A 496 -2.82 22.46 5.72
N GLU A 497 -3.23 22.79 4.50
CA GLU A 497 -4.20 22.00 3.73
C GLU A 497 -3.64 20.64 3.32
N ARG A 498 -2.32 20.47 3.32
CA ARG A 498 -1.67 19.20 3.04
C ARG A 498 -1.73 18.28 4.26
N SER A 499 -2.34 17.12 4.03
CA SER A 499 -2.57 16.04 4.98
C SER A 499 -1.32 15.17 5.14
N ILE A 500 -0.50 15.44 6.16
CA ILE A 500 0.54 14.53 6.60
C ILE A 500 0.07 13.83 7.87
N LYS A 501 -0.03 12.50 7.82
CA LYS A 501 -0.32 11.67 8.99
C LYS A 501 0.97 11.10 9.56
N PHE A 502 0.92 10.72 10.83
CA PHE A 502 2.08 10.17 11.54
C PHE A 502 1.77 8.74 12.00
N TYR A 503 2.67 7.82 11.66
CA TYR A 503 2.70 6.47 12.19
C TYR A 503 4.00 6.29 12.98
N ILE A 504 3.90 5.79 14.20
CA ILE A 504 5.02 5.70 15.13
C ILE A 504 5.00 4.32 15.76
N THR A 505 6.14 3.63 15.77
CA THR A 505 6.27 2.34 16.44
C THR A 505 7.16 2.50 17.67
N THR A 506 6.81 1.83 18.77
CA THR A 506 7.64 1.80 19.98
C THR A 506 7.45 0.50 20.74
N ASN A 507 8.52 0.01 21.36
CA ASN A 507 8.46 -1.13 22.29
C ASN A 507 8.24 -0.67 23.75
N TYR A 508 8.19 0.65 23.99
CA TYR A 508 8.05 1.22 25.32
C TYR A 508 6.61 1.69 25.56
N ALA A 509 6.19 1.60 26.83
CA ALA A 509 4.93 2.19 27.27
C ALA A 509 4.95 3.70 27.04
N VAL A 510 3.93 4.22 26.37
CA VAL A 510 3.73 5.67 26.25
C VAL A 510 2.78 6.10 27.35
N HIS A 511 3.32 6.72 28.40
CA HIS A 511 2.49 7.22 29.49
C HIS A 511 1.64 8.39 29.00
N SER A 512 0.32 8.29 29.17
CA SER A 512 -0.62 9.35 28.82
C SER A 512 -0.42 10.55 29.76
N HIS A 513 0.23 11.61 29.27
CA HIS A 513 0.43 12.85 30.01
C HIS A 513 -0.81 13.78 29.94
N GLY A 514 -1.98 13.26 30.34
CA GLY A 514 -3.23 14.01 30.47
C GLY A 514 -4.05 14.21 29.18
N ASN A 515 -5.14 14.98 29.28
CA ASN A 515 -6.16 15.19 28.23
C ASN A 515 -5.63 15.67 26.86
N SER A 516 -4.46 16.30 26.84
CA SER A 516 -3.77 16.79 25.64
C SER A 516 -3.24 15.63 24.79
N HIS A 517 -2.75 14.57 25.45
CA HIS A 517 -2.17 13.38 24.83
C HIS A 517 -3.24 12.55 24.12
N ASP A 518 -4.35 12.26 24.81
CA ASP A 518 -5.40 11.36 24.34
C ASP A 518 -6.18 11.87 23.12
N ARG A 519 -6.18 13.19 22.88
CA ARG A 519 -6.83 13.77 21.70
C ARG A 519 -5.97 13.69 20.44
N ARG A 520 -4.65 13.59 20.58
CA ARG A 520 -3.67 13.66 19.48
C ARG A 520 -3.05 12.31 19.15
N PHE A 521 -3.16 11.33 20.03
CA PHE A 521 -2.62 10.00 19.83
C PHE A 521 -3.70 8.94 19.82
N PHE A 522 -3.51 7.96 18.94
CA PHE A 522 -4.37 6.80 18.84
C PHE A 522 -3.52 5.55 18.88
N TYR A 523 -3.92 4.57 19.67
CA TYR A 523 -3.09 3.41 19.96
C TYR A 523 -3.55 2.19 19.17
N VAL A 524 -2.56 1.49 18.64
CA VAL A 524 -2.69 0.17 18.03
C VAL A 524 -1.78 -0.76 18.80
N VAL A 525 -2.34 -1.88 19.26
CA VAL A 525 -1.62 -2.84 20.07
C VAL A 525 -1.33 -4.10 19.25
N PHE A 526 -0.09 -4.58 19.32
CA PHE A 526 0.39 -5.80 18.67
C PHE A 526 0.62 -6.90 19.70
N SER A 527 0.03 -8.07 19.49
CA SER A 527 0.30 -9.26 20.30
C SER A 527 1.73 -9.78 20.09
N ASP A 528 2.22 -10.59 21.04
CA ASP A 528 3.50 -11.31 20.92
C ASP A 528 3.42 -12.60 20.08
N TYR A 529 2.41 -12.73 19.22
CA TYR A 529 2.25 -13.86 18.29
C TYR A 529 3.47 -14.05 17.39
N TYR A 530 4.03 -12.95 16.89
CA TYR A 530 5.30 -12.94 16.18
C TYR A 530 6.43 -12.42 17.08
N GLY A 531 7.62 -12.97 16.92
CA GLY A 531 8.80 -12.66 17.72
C GLY A 531 10.04 -13.36 17.21
N PRO A 532 11.09 -13.51 18.04
CA PRO A 532 12.33 -14.19 17.65
C PRO A 532 12.12 -15.64 17.19
N ASP A 533 11.18 -16.34 17.85
CA ASP A 533 10.95 -17.77 17.66
C ASP A 533 9.88 -18.09 16.61
N LYS A 534 9.11 -17.09 16.18
CA LYS A 534 8.06 -17.23 15.17
C LYS A 534 7.96 -15.96 14.33
N LYS A 535 8.35 -16.03 13.06
CA LYS A 535 8.33 -14.92 12.12
C LYS A 535 7.12 -15.02 11.19
N PRO A 536 6.66 -13.91 10.59
CA PRO A 536 5.61 -13.96 9.57
C PRO A 536 5.95 -14.91 8.40
N SER A 537 7.21 -14.94 7.97
CA SER A 537 7.68 -15.86 6.92
C SER A 537 7.42 -17.34 7.23
N ASP A 538 7.33 -17.71 8.51
CA ASP A 538 7.09 -19.10 8.93
C ASP A 538 5.62 -19.52 8.74
N ASP A 539 4.69 -18.56 8.78
CA ASP A 539 3.25 -18.82 8.56
C ASP A 539 2.86 -18.70 7.07
N PHE A 540 3.49 -17.78 6.34
CA PHE A 540 3.10 -17.46 4.96
C PHE A 540 4.02 -18.07 3.89
N GLU A 541 5.10 -18.75 4.31
CA GLU A 541 6.11 -19.38 3.45
C GLU A 541 6.77 -18.42 2.42
N THR A 542 6.55 -17.12 2.59
CA THR A 542 7.06 -16.06 1.71
C THR A 542 7.19 -14.75 2.49
N ASP A 543 8.10 -13.89 2.06
CA ASP A 543 8.22 -12.55 2.62
C ASP A 543 7.21 -11.61 1.95
N PHE A 544 6.41 -10.90 2.75
CA PHE A 544 5.52 -9.86 2.25
C PHE A 544 6.27 -8.82 1.41
N PHE A 545 5.61 -8.34 0.35
CA PHE A 545 6.14 -7.32 -0.58
C PHE A 545 7.41 -7.74 -1.34
N SER A 546 7.85 -9.00 -1.18
CA SER A 546 8.95 -9.55 -1.95
C SER A 546 8.51 -9.96 -3.36
N LYS A 547 9.48 -10.29 -4.21
CA LYS A 547 9.22 -10.81 -5.56
C LYS A 547 8.63 -12.22 -5.56
N THR A 548 8.70 -12.93 -4.44
CA THR A 548 8.12 -14.28 -4.29
C THR A 548 6.71 -14.23 -3.72
N TRP A 549 6.21 -13.04 -3.35
CA TRP A 549 4.82 -12.89 -2.98
C TRP A 549 3.95 -12.91 -4.23
N SER A 550 2.98 -13.83 -4.28
CA SER A 550 2.24 -14.11 -5.50
C SER A 550 1.44 -12.91 -5.99
N TRP A 551 1.19 -12.87 -7.29
CA TRP A 551 0.39 -11.82 -7.90
C TRP A 551 -1.01 -11.76 -7.27
N GLU A 552 -1.62 -12.92 -7.02
CA GLU A 552 -2.94 -13.03 -6.41
C GLU A 552 -2.97 -12.43 -5.00
N GLN A 553 -1.97 -12.74 -4.17
CA GLN A 553 -1.92 -12.23 -2.81
C GLN A 553 -1.63 -10.73 -2.75
N LYS A 554 -0.77 -10.24 -3.65
CA LYS A 554 -0.53 -8.81 -3.80
C LYS A 554 -1.78 -8.08 -4.32
N ASN A 555 -2.56 -8.67 -5.22
CA ASN A 555 -3.83 -8.12 -5.67
C ASN A 555 -4.85 -8.02 -4.51
N ARG A 556 -4.98 -9.09 -3.73
CA ARG A 556 -5.86 -9.11 -2.56
C ARG A 556 -5.38 -8.15 -1.48
N PHE A 557 -4.07 -7.93 -1.33
CA PHE A 557 -3.55 -6.90 -0.43
C PHE A 557 -4.10 -5.51 -0.78
N TYR A 558 -4.02 -5.08 -2.04
CA TYR A 558 -4.57 -3.77 -2.43
C TYR A 558 -6.08 -3.66 -2.23
N ASN A 559 -6.83 -4.74 -2.52
CA ASN A 559 -8.26 -4.81 -2.22
C ASN A 559 -8.52 -4.67 -0.71
N PHE A 560 -7.74 -5.34 0.13
CA PHE A 560 -7.85 -5.25 1.58
C PHE A 560 -7.56 -3.83 2.08
N MET A 561 -6.52 -3.17 1.56
CA MET A 561 -6.21 -1.78 1.91
C MET A 561 -7.35 -0.83 1.54
N ALA A 562 -7.98 -1.02 0.37
CA ALA A 562 -9.15 -0.24 -0.05
C ALA A 562 -10.37 -0.51 0.84
N GLN A 563 -10.59 -1.76 1.25
CA GLN A 563 -11.64 -2.14 2.19
C GLN A 563 -11.42 -1.56 3.59
N CYS A 564 -10.16 -1.41 4.03
CA CYS A 564 -9.83 -0.71 5.27
C CYS A 564 -10.25 0.76 5.22
N VAL A 565 -9.99 1.47 4.11
CA VAL A 565 -10.46 2.85 3.91
C VAL A 565 -11.98 2.90 3.96
N LYS A 566 -12.68 2.00 3.25
CA LYS A 566 -14.13 1.91 3.31
C LYS A 566 -14.64 1.70 4.73
N ALA A 567 -14.00 0.83 5.51
CA ALA A 567 -14.34 0.58 6.91
C ALA A 567 -14.16 1.84 7.77
N TYR A 568 -13.04 2.55 7.62
CA TYR A 568 -12.79 3.81 8.31
C TYR A 568 -13.83 4.90 7.93
N LEU A 569 -14.14 5.08 6.65
CA LEU A 569 -15.14 6.06 6.21
C LEU A 569 -16.55 5.77 6.78
N LYS A 570 -16.83 4.50 7.11
CA LYS A 570 -18.12 4.08 7.68
C LYS A 570 -18.17 4.16 9.20
N TRP A 571 -17.09 3.76 9.88
CA TRP A 571 -17.09 3.54 11.33
C TRP A 571 -16.20 4.52 12.11
N GLY A 572 -15.37 5.30 11.42
CA GLY A 572 -14.31 6.10 12.03
C GLY A 572 -13.21 5.24 12.65
N LEU A 573 -12.33 5.88 13.43
CA LEU A 573 -11.33 5.19 14.25
C LEU A 573 -12.02 4.46 15.41
N VAL A 574 -11.80 3.15 15.54
CA VAL A 574 -12.40 2.31 16.60
C VAL A 574 -11.35 2.00 17.66
N GLU A 575 -11.59 2.45 18.89
CA GLU A 575 -10.68 2.17 20.01
C GLU A 575 -10.71 0.68 20.37
N ALA A 576 -9.53 0.10 20.58
CA ALA A 576 -9.40 -1.19 21.25
C ALA A 576 -9.52 -1.03 22.78
N PRO A 577 -9.86 -2.09 23.53
CA PRO A 577 -9.94 -2.05 25.00
C PRO A 577 -8.66 -1.52 25.66
N LYS A 578 -8.72 -0.28 26.19
CA LYS A 578 -7.60 0.37 26.88
C LYS A 578 -7.40 -0.15 28.31
N GLU A 579 -8.47 -0.61 28.96
CA GLU A 579 -8.47 -0.99 30.38
C GLU A 579 -7.55 -2.16 30.73
N ASN A 580 -7.10 -2.91 29.72
CA ASN A 580 -6.42 -4.16 29.91
C ASN A 580 -4.90 -4.04 30.00
N LEU A 581 -4.25 -2.93 29.63
CA LEU A 581 -2.78 -2.87 29.76
C LEU A 581 -2.33 -2.85 31.23
N GLU A 582 -2.97 -2.04 32.09
CA GLU A 582 -2.69 -2.03 33.53
C GLU A 582 -3.28 -3.26 34.26
N LYS A 583 -4.52 -3.66 33.93
CA LYS A 583 -5.15 -4.86 34.50
C LYS A 583 -4.42 -6.14 34.05
N ASN A 584 -3.93 -6.24 32.83
CA ASN A 584 -3.14 -7.38 32.35
C ASN A 584 -1.70 -7.35 32.86
N LYS A 585 -1.08 -6.17 33.07
CA LYS A 585 0.16 -6.08 33.87
C LYS A 585 -0.05 -6.62 35.27
N LEU A 586 -1.13 -6.20 35.94
CA LEU A 586 -1.51 -6.69 37.26
C LEU A 586 -1.76 -8.19 37.22
N ARG A 587 -2.55 -8.70 36.27
CA ARG A 587 -2.86 -10.12 36.08
C ARG A 587 -1.61 -10.96 35.80
N ALA A 588 -0.76 -10.53 34.88
CA ALA A 588 0.51 -11.19 34.56
C ALA A 588 1.53 -11.14 35.71
N SER A 589 1.41 -10.15 36.60
CA SER A 589 2.24 -10.07 37.81
C SER A 589 1.75 -10.97 38.96
N ILE A 590 0.54 -11.51 38.85
CA ILE A 590 -0.04 -12.47 39.80
C ILE A 590 0.29 -13.88 39.29
N ASN A 591 0.73 -14.76 40.20
CA ASN A 591 0.93 -16.16 39.82
C ASN A 591 -0.41 -16.84 39.50
N GLU A 592 -0.46 -17.58 38.39
CA GLU A 592 -1.67 -18.26 37.87
C GLU A 592 -2.36 -19.17 38.91
N LEU A 593 -1.61 -20.04 39.59
CA LEU A 593 -2.15 -20.93 40.63
C LEU A 593 -2.77 -20.17 41.81
N PHE A 594 -2.18 -19.01 42.16
CA PHE A 594 -2.76 -18.14 43.19
C PHE A 594 -4.03 -17.45 42.68
N LEU A 595 -4.03 -17.00 41.42
CA LEU A 595 -5.16 -16.30 40.84
C LEU A 595 -6.39 -17.20 40.81
N ASP A 596 -6.25 -18.45 40.33
CA ASP A 596 -7.33 -19.42 40.29
C ASP A 596 -7.90 -19.70 41.68
N TRP A 597 -7.02 -19.96 42.66
CA TRP A 597 -7.46 -20.14 44.05
C TRP A 597 -8.17 -18.90 44.61
N ALA A 598 -7.66 -17.70 44.36
CA ALA A 598 -8.24 -16.48 44.87
C ALA A 598 -9.61 -16.19 44.22
N GLU A 599 -9.80 -16.47 42.93
CA GLU A 599 -11.09 -16.35 42.23
C GLU A 599 -12.16 -17.26 42.82
N ASP A 600 -11.79 -18.48 43.22
CA ASP A 600 -12.72 -19.43 43.82
C ASP A 600 -13.05 -19.10 45.27
N ASN A 601 -12.09 -18.53 46.02
CA ASN A 601 -12.17 -18.41 47.48
C ASN A 601 -12.32 -16.97 48.00
N TYR A 602 -12.28 -15.92 47.16
CA TYR A 602 -12.27 -14.52 47.66
C TYR A 602 -13.45 -14.17 48.53
N ARG A 603 -14.62 -14.76 48.28
CA ARG A 603 -15.83 -14.52 49.08
C ARG A 603 -15.65 -14.93 50.53
N GLU A 604 -14.79 -15.90 50.80
CA GLU A 604 -14.51 -16.33 52.16
C GLU A 604 -13.80 -15.25 52.93
N PHE A 605 -12.90 -14.46 52.32
CA PHE A 605 -12.09 -13.45 53.02
C PHE A 605 -12.44 -12.00 52.70
N LEU A 606 -13.47 -11.77 51.88
CA LEU A 606 -13.96 -10.43 51.57
C LEU A 606 -14.76 -9.85 52.75
N ASN A 607 -14.57 -8.56 53.00
CA ASN A 607 -15.20 -7.77 54.05
C ASN A 607 -14.98 -8.29 55.48
N LYS A 608 -13.88 -9.03 55.71
CA LYS A 608 -13.50 -9.51 57.04
C LYS A 608 -12.00 -9.38 57.28
N GLU A 609 -11.64 -9.27 58.56
CA GLU A 609 -10.25 -9.42 58.99
C GLU A 609 -9.91 -10.91 59.05
N THR A 610 -8.83 -11.31 58.38
CA THR A 610 -8.41 -12.73 58.32
C THR A 610 -6.93 -12.86 58.65
N ASP A 611 -6.57 -13.91 59.38
CA ASP A 611 -5.17 -14.26 59.66
C ASP A 611 -4.44 -14.62 58.36
N LYS A 612 -3.31 -13.95 58.10
CA LYS A 612 -2.49 -14.18 56.90
C LYS A 612 -1.93 -15.60 56.84
N LEU A 613 -1.45 -16.14 57.96
CA LEU A 613 -0.86 -17.48 58.00
C LEU A 613 -1.93 -18.54 57.70
N MET A 614 -3.12 -18.38 58.29
CA MET A 614 -4.24 -19.28 58.02
C MET A 614 -4.62 -19.30 56.52
N LEU A 615 -4.78 -18.13 55.90
CA LEU A 615 -5.07 -18.03 54.46
C LEU A 615 -3.94 -18.61 53.59
N PHE A 616 -2.70 -18.41 54.00
CA PHE A 616 -1.55 -18.94 53.27
C PHE A 616 -1.47 -20.48 53.35
N GLU A 617 -1.82 -21.06 54.51
CA GLU A 617 -1.91 -22.51 54.69
C GLU A 617 -3.08 -23.11 53.89
N GLN A 618 -4.24 -22.45 53.86
CA GLN A 618 -5.38 -22.84 53.02
C GLN A 618 -5.00 -22.87 51.54
N PHE A 619 -4.31 -21.83 51.05
CA PHE A 619 -3.79 -21.79 49.68
C PHE A 619 -2.76 -22.91 49.42
N LYS A 620 -1.87 -23.20 50.37
CA LYS A 620 -0.91 -24.30 50.19
C LYS A 620 -1.60 -25.67 50.16
N ALA A 621 -2.65 -25.85 50.95
CA ALA A 621 -3.41 -27.09 51.01
C ALA A 621 -4.20 -27.38 49.72
N SER A 622 -4.52 -26.35 48.92
CA SER A 622 -5.18 -26.52 47.62
C SER A 622 -4.21 -26.86 46.47
N LEU A 623 -2.90 -26.99 46.74
CA LEU A 623 -1.87 -27.24 45.72
C LEU A 623 -1.17 -28.60 45.94
N SER A 624 -0.51 -29.08 44.88
CA SER A 624 0.42 -30.22 44.98
C SER A 624 1.61 -29.87 45.89
N GLU A 625 2.24 -30.88 46.53
CA GLU A 625 3.43 -30.64 47.37
C GLU A 625 4.58 -29.95 46.62
N ILE A 626 4.71 -30.21 45.31
CA ILE A 626 5.74 -29.62 44.46
C ILE A 626 5.45 -28.13 44.23
N ASP A 627 4.20 -27.78 43.98
CA ASP A 627 3.80 -26.40 43.71
C ASP A 627 3.75 -25.57 44.98
N ALA A 628 3.30 -26.13 46.11
CA ALA A 628 3.27 -25.45 47.40
C ALA A 628 4.67 -24.98 47.85
N LYS A 629 5.73 -25.70 47.49
CA LYS A 629 7.13 -25.32 47.79
C LYS A 629 7.59 -24.07 47.02
N LYS A 630 6.94 -23.72 45.91
CA LYS A 630 7.29 -22.54 45.09
C LYS A 630 6.80 -21.22 45.70
N PHE A 631 5.94 -21.27 46.73
CA PHE A 631 5.36 -20.09 47.35
C PHE A 631 5.91 -19.80 48.74
N SER A 632 6.27 -18.53 48.97
CA SER A 632 6.66 -17.99 50.27
C SER A 632 5.55 -17.11 50.83
N SER A 633 5.53 -16.90 52.15
CA SER A 633 4.57 -15.99 52.80
C SER A 633 4.66 -14.56 52.23
N THR A 634 5.85 -14.17 51.77
CA THR A 634 6.11 -12.89 51.11
C THR A 634 5.53 -12.84 49.70
N SER A 635 5.69 -13.90 48.89
CA SER A 635 5.10 -13.93 47.54
C SER A 635 3.58 -14.01 47.58
N PHE A 636 3.01 -14.74 48.54
CA PHE A 636 1.57 -14.80 48.79
C PHE A 636 0.97 -13.42 49.08
N LYS A 637 1.59 -12.67 50.00
CA LYS A 637 1.16 -11.29 50.32
C LYS A 637 1.26 -10.36 49.10
N LYS A 638 2.31 -10.48 48.31
CA LYS A 638 2.48 -9.70 47.07
C LYS A 638 1.36 -10.01 46.08
N ASN A 639 1.07 -11.29 45.84
CA ASN A 639 0.00 -11.74 44.97
C ASN A 639 -1.38 -11.26 45.48
N MET A 640 -1.64 -11.33 46.78
CA MET A 640 -2.89 -10.86 47.39
C MET A 640 -3.09 -9.34 47.20
N LYS A 641 -2.05 -8.52 47.38
CA LYS A 641 -2.11 -7.07 47.11
C LYS A 641 -2.43 -6.78 45.64
N ASN A 642 -1.80 -7.52 44.72
CA ASN A 642 -2.05 -7.37 43.29
C ASN A 642 -3.44 -7.84 42.89
N PHE A 643 -3.96 -8.92 43.49
CA PHE A 643 -5.32 -9.40 43.29
C PHE A 643 -6.37 -8.39 43.77
N CYS A 644 -6.16 -7.77 44.94
CA CYS A 644 -7.05 -6.70 45.41
C CYS A 644 -7.11 -5.53 44.42
N LYS A 645 -5.95 -5.10 43.91
CA LYS A 645 -5.88 -4.07 42.86
C LYS A 645 -6.60 -4.50 41.58
N LEU A 646 -6.43 -5.77 41.16
CA LEU A 646 -7.09 -6.32 39.97
C LEU A 646 -8.62 -6.30 40.10
N LYS A 647 -9.14 -6.64 41.29
CA LYS A 647 -10.57 -6.71 41.59
C LYS A 647 -11.22 -5.40 42.03
N GLY A 648 -10.43 -4.34 42.23
CA GLY A 648 -10.92 -3.07 42.78
C GLY A 648 -11.24 -3.13 44.28
N PHE A 649 -10.66 -4.09 45.01
CA PHE A 649 -10.78 -4.19 46.46
C PHE A 649 -9.75 -3.31 47.17
N ILE A 650 -10.10 -2.77 48.34
CA ILE A 650 -9.17 -2.07 49.23
C ILE A 650 -8.46 -3.09 50.12
N PHE A 651 -7.13 -3.11 50.04
CA PHE A 651 -6.27 -3.90 50.91
C PHE A 651 -5.87 -3.09 52.15
N ASN A 652 -6.08 -3.66 53.34
CA ASN A 652 -5.80 -3.09 54.67
C ASN A 652 -6.28 -1.64 54.86
N PRO A 653 -7.59 -1.36 54.72
CA PRO A 653 -8.12 -0.01 54.90
C PRO A 653 -7.81 0.58 56.28
N SER A 654 -7.84 -0.20 57.36
CA SER A 654 -7.56 0.31 58.72
C SER A 654 -6.15 0.86 58.92
N LYS A 655 -5.23 0.54 58.00
CA LYS A 655 -3.82 0.96 58.02
C LYS A 655 -3.35 1.56 56.69
N GLU A 656 -4.26 2.05 55.85
CA GLU A 656 -3.92 2.66 54.56
C GLU A 656 -3.00 1.76 53.70
N GLY A 657 -3.27 0.45 53.68
CA GLY A 657 -2.47 -0.53 52.93
C GLY A 657 -1.18 -1.01 53.60
N LYS A 658 -0.86 -0.53 54.80
CA LYS A 658 0.28 -1.00 55.62
C LYS A 658 -0.08 -2.30 56.36
N ASP A 659 0.95 -2.91 56.94
CA ASP A 659 0.84 -4.19 57.63
C ASP A 659 0.03 -4.05 58.92
N ILE A 660 -0.93 -4.95 59.12
CA ILE A 660 -1.70 -5.06 60.36
C ILE A 660 -1.06 -6.19 61.18
N LYS A 661 -0.45 -5.86 62.31
CA LYS A 661 0.18 -6.84 63.21
C LYS A 661 -0.36 -6.69 64.62
N ARG A 662 -0.77 -7.81 65.22
CA ARG A 662 -1.17 -7.91 66.63
C ARG A 662 -0.53 -9.16 67.21
N ASN A 663 0.17 -9.03 68.34
CA ASN A 663 0.81 -10.16 69.03
C ASN A 663 1.67 -11.06 68.11
N SER A 664 2.49 -10.45 67.24
CA SER A 664 3.32 -11.13 66.23
C SER A 664 2.57 -11.85 65.10
N THR A 665 1.23 -11.84 65.10
CA THR A 665 0.38 -12.33 64.02
C THR A 665 0.07 -11.20 63.04
N GLU A 666 0.15 -11.49 61.74
CA GLU A 666 -0.17 -10.55 60.66
C GLU A 666 -1.56 -10.84 60.09
N TYR A 667 -2.37 -9.79 59.90
CA TYR A 667 -3.75 -9.90 59.41
C TYR A 667 -3.91 -9.18 58.08
N PHE A 668 -4.87 -9.65 57.28
CA PHE A 668 -5.37 -8.99 56.09
C PHE A 668 -6.80 -8.53 56.29
N GLU A 669 -7.09 -7.32 55.85
CA GLU A 669 -8.43 -6.77 55.72
C GLU A 669 -8.66 -6.45 54.23
N ILE A 670 -9.66 -7.06 53.60
CA ILE A 670 -9.92 -6.87 52.17
C ILE A 670 -11.38 -6.45 52.01
N TYR A 671 -11.65 -5.25 51.50
CA TYR A 671 -13.00 -4.70 51.41
C TYR A 671 -13.37 -4.28 49.98
N ASN A 672 -14.64 -4.43 49.61
CA ASN A 672 -15.17 -3.94 48.34
C ASN A 672 -15.80 -2.55 48.53
N ILE A 673 -15.43 -1.57 47.69
CA ILE A 673 -15.95 -0.20 47.75
C ILE A 673 -17.42 -0.12 47.30
N ASN A 674 -17.91 -1.10 46.53
CA ASN A 674 -19.23 -1.04 45.90
C ASN A 674 -20.39 -1.57 46.75
N ASN A 675 -20.19 -1.87 48.04
CA ASN A 675 -21.25 -2.18 49.00
C ASN A 675 -21.07 -1.33 50.27
N SER A 676 -21.33 -0.04 50.15
CA SER A 676 -21.74 0.83 51.27
C SER A 676 -23.25 0.98 51.27
#